data_AF-A0A6S4PTX6-F1
#
_entry.id   AF-A0A6S4PTX6-F1
#
_cell.length_a   1.000
_cell.length_b   1.000
_cell.length_c   1.000
_cell.angle_alpha   90.00
_cell.angle_beta   90.00
_cell.angle_gamma   90.00
#
_symmetry.space_group_name_H-M   'P 1'
#
loop_
_entity.id
_entity.type
_entity.pdbx_description
1 polymer ?
#
loop_
_entity_poly.entity_id
_entity_poly.type
_entity_poly.pdbx_seq_one_letter_code
_entity_poly.pdbx_strand_id
1 'polypeptide(L)'
;MSESELLDFFFHTLNDHLAFDVLTLDKEILKLQVDDNYDFSIWFGFYIAAVNTAKLIRNGEKLNPLDIYKYIESSGCKKPIGYDYELHSKALSVIHAIPNACIKISLLLKEKNLFENIDKKYLDEAQGYSWWSPVVFFQKSVKQSFVPVEHDSVNNYWCNSLNDLNNREGNTAELGDECIDIVSISSSLGLKDAVKIGLEQACKYMLGYGYRKDITFHDVFESIQACSDADVGDVADYLKRVSCFTVDMFSFTEREIRHIPFWYMQLLSKHLPSRIYDEFSFHLDEQNWYVLEDILIAYIKNGDISLPGVLDLIGCFYSYGLVEAIKERSNKDSSLAPVLQEIVEYYGTEPPKPRDRDSSSNIDKEEIKIPFGSYVPEYLGDLIERIRKEYKYSDSSYLSQWIEHWVGLGEGLRVIAEYENFFKDDEDLPYLSGLKESLDAIYQVSKKLQGKRRAYVWALRSIRANSYWSRYSGSKSEEMICYYAREYRDRWEELFADSTHGEHLQLRGDEWSIVPTSKLVMFLIAVGQNDLATDVTDVIVRGLERDIEHLPIRESYWLHDTKSKEVWAFSFLLKFYQWPDKAVKKKTAMKIAQIIDNDDSGLCRKEFIECIKSLPNEMSVVEYLSILQLVEKNHFDADELIEAVPFHSLFLKYLFEDLGFYYDEKNLADSYLDKSIYWN
;
A
#
# COMPACT_ATOMS: atom_id res chain seq x y z
N MET A 1 17.86 5.00 -42.24
CA MET A 1 18.33 3.67 -41.82
C MET A 1 17.13 2.87 -41.36
N SER A 2 16.72 1.88 -42.14
CA SER A 2 15.58 1.00 -41.86
C SER A 2 16.02 -0.43 -41.56
N GLU A 3 15.12 -1.24 -40.99
CA GLU A 3 15.35 -2.68 -40.75
C GLU A 3 15.78 -3.42 -42.05
N SER A 4 15.14 -3.12 -43.18
CA SER A 4 15.47 -3.76 -44.48
C SER A 4 16.87 -3.41 -44.94
N GLU A 5 17.25 -2.14 -44.87
CA GLU A 5 18.57 -1.66 -45.31
C GLU A 5 19.70 -2.34 -44.52
N LEU A 6 19.53 -2.50 -43.21
CA LEU A 6 20.50 -3.19 -42.34
C LEU A 6 20.62 -4.68 -42.68
N LEU A 7 19.48 -5.35 -42.90
CA LEU A 7 19.46 -6.76 -43.28
C LEU A 7 20.09 -6.99 -44.65
N ASP A 8 19.74 -6.18 -45.64
CA ASP A 8 20.27 -6.28 -47.00
C ASP A 8 21.78 -6.11 -46.98
N PHE A 9 22.28 -5.11 -46.26
CA PHE A 9 23.71 -4.89 -46.08
C PHE A 9 24.43 -6.05 -45.38
N PHE A 10 23.85 -6.59 -44.31
CA PHE A 10 24.42 -7.75 -43.61
C PHE A 10 24.57 -8.94 -44.55
N PHE A 11 23.51 -9.30 -45.28
CA PHE A 11 23.53 -10.45 -46.17
C PHE A 11 24.38 -10.22 -47.43
N HIS A 12 24.44 -8.99 -47.97
CA HIS A 12 25.35 -8.66 -49.06
C HIS A 12 26.82 -8.82 -48.62
N THR A 13 27.17 -8.23 -47.48
CA THR A 13 28.52 -8.31 -46.91
C THR A 13 28.89 -9.76 -46.61
N LEU A 14 27.98 -10.52 -46.00
CA LEU A 14 28.17 -11.94 -45.72
C LEU A 14 28.48 -12.71 -47.02
N ASN A 15 27.67 -12.52 -48.05
CA ASN A 15 27.84 -13.20 -49.34
C ASN A 15 29.17 -12.84 -50.02
N ASP A 16 29.56 -11.56 -50.00
CA ASP A 16 30.82 -11.11 -50.57
C ASP A 16 32.03 -11.75 -49.87
N HIS A 17 32.00 -11.85 -48.54
CA HIS A 17 33.08 -12.47 -47.75
C HIS A 17 33.06 -14.03 -47.78
N LEU A 18 31.94 -14.63 -48.17
CA LEU A 18 31.86 -16.06 -48.50
C LEU A 18 32.45 -16.34 -49.88
N ALA A 19 32.24 -15.46 -50.86
CA ALA A 19 32.69 -15.62 -52.24
C ALA A 19 34.15 -15.19 -52.48
N PHE A 20 34.65 -14.21 -51.73
CA PHE A 20 35.96 -13.59 -51.94
C PHE A 20 36.76 -13.47 -50.63
N ASP A 21 38.09 -13.64 -50.71
CA ASP A 21 39.00 -13.24 -49.63
C ASP A 21 39.18 -11.71 -49.64
N VAL A 22 38.17 -11.01 -49.13
CA VAL A 22 38.17 -9.54 -49.05
C VAL A 22 39.03 -9.10 -47.85
N LEU A 23 39.90 -8.12 -48.09
CA LEU A 23 40.70 -7.44 -47.05
C LEU A 23 39.79 -6.91 -45.94
N THR A 24 40.01 -7.37 -44.71
CA THR A 24 39.38 -6.78 -43.52
C THR A 24 39.92 -5.39 -43.28
N LEU A 25 38.99 -4.44 -43.15
CA LEU A 25 39.20 -3.07 -42.72
C LEU A 25 40.00 -2.99 -41.39
N ASP A 26 41.00 -2.09 -41.31
CA ASP A 26 41.95 -2.00 -40.19
C ASP A 26 41.30 -1.48 -38.89
N LYS A 27 41.42 -2.27 -37.80
CA LYS A 27 40.69 -2.10 -36.54
C LYS A 27 41.01 -0.79 -35.80
N GLU A 28 42.23 -0.27 -35.92
CA GLU A 28 42.65 0.93 -35.16
C GLU A 28 42.18 2.25 -35.78
N ILE A 29 42.13 2.33 -37.12
CA ILE A 29 41.67 3.53 -37.84
C ILE A 29 40.15 3.73 -37.68
N LEU A 30 39.40 2.64 -37.52
CA LEU A 30 37.94 2.65 -37.49
C LEU A 30 37.36 2.91 -36.10
N LYS A 31 38.07 2.53 -35.03
CA LYS A 31 37.66 2.86 -33.66
C LYS A 31 37.51 4.37 -33.45
N LEU A 32 38.42 5.16 -34.02
CA LEU A 32 38.37 6.62 -33.99
C LEU A 32 37.11 7.21 -34.65
N GLN A 33 36.54 6.54 -35.67
CA GLN A 33 35.34 7.02 -36.37
C GLN A 33 34.02 6.51 -35.75
N VAL A 34 34.07 5.40 -35.00
CA VAL A 34 32.91 4.85 -34.28
C VAL A 34 32.51 5.76 -33.11
N ASP A 35 33.48 6.35 -32.41
CA ASP A 35 33.21 7.22 -31.26
C ASP A 35 32.58 8.57 -31.68
N ASP A 36 32.78 9.01 -32.92
CA ASP A 36 32.31 10.30 -33.44
C ASP A 36 30.98 10.23 -34.24
N ASN A 37 30.50 9.03 -34.62
CA ASN A 37 29.30 8.89 -35.46
C ASN A 37 28.48 7.62 -35.16
N TYR A 38 27.29 7.84 -34.58
CA TYR A 38 26.35 6.78 -34.22
C TYR A 38 25.87 5.93 -35.41
N ASP A 39 25.56 6.53 -36.56
CA ASP A 39 25.10 5.78 -37.73
C ASP A 39 26.21 4.87 -38.26
N PHE A 40 27.44 5.38 -38.27
CA PHE A 40 28.61 4.60 -38.65
C PHE A 40 28.83 3.42 -37.70
N SER A 41 28.65 3.62 -36.39
CA SER A 41 28.78 2.54 -35.39
C SER A 41 27.84 1.36 -35.68
N ILE A 42 26.61 1.63 -36.09
CA ILE A 42 25.61 0.60 -36.42
C ILE A 42 26.04 -0.18 -37.67
N TRP A 43 26.30 0.53 -38.77
CA TRP A 43 26.73 -0.11 -40.03
C TRP A 43 27.99 -0.95 -39.82
N PHE A 44 28.93 -0.43 -39.04
CA PHE A 44 30.17 -1.13 -38.72
C PHE A 44 29.92 -2.39 -37.87
N GLY A 45 28.99 -2.35 -36.91
CA GLY A 45 28.59 -3.53 -36.14
C GLY A 45 28.03 -4.64 -37.03
N PHE A 46 27.12 -4.31 -37.94
CA PHE A 46 26.58 -5.29 -38.91
C PHE A 46 27.66 -5.82 -39.87
N TYR A 47 28.61 -4.97 -40.29
CA TYR A 47 29.75 -5.40 -41.10
C TYR A 47 30.61 -6.44 -40.35
N ILE A 48 31.03 -6.13 -39.11
CA ILE A 48 31.85 -7.04 -38.30
C ILE A 48 31.13 -8.36 -38.04
N ALA A 49 29.83 -8.30 -37.74
CA ALA A 49 29.01 -9.50 -37.56
C ALA A 49 28.95 -10.36 -38.83
N ALA A 50 28.73 -9.75 -40.00
CA ALA A 50 28.71 -10.46 -41.28
C ALA A 50 30.06 -11.11 -41.61
N VAL A 51 31.17 -10.38 -41.42
CA VAL A 51 32.53 -10.87 -41.67
C VAL A 51 32.89 -12.05 -40.76
N ASN A 52 32.62 -11.94 -39.46
CA ASN A 52 32.91 -13.02 -38.52
C ASN A 52 32.04 -14.25 -38.78
N THR A 53 30.76 -14.03 -39.11
CA THR A 53 29.85 -15.11 -39.51
C THR A 53 30.34 -15.82 -40.79
N ALA A 54 30.80 -15.07 -41.81
CA ALA A 54 31.37 -15.64 -43.02
C ALA A 54 32.60 -16.52 -42.74
N LYS A 55 33.47 -16.07 -41.84
CA LYS A 55 34.68 -16.81 -41.42
C LYS A 55 34.32 -18.14 -40.75
N LEU A 56 33.38 -18.12 -39.80
CA LEU A 56 32.91 -19.36 -39.15
C LEU A 56 32.37 -20.36 -40.18
N ILE A 57 31.50 -19.88 -41.08
CA ILE A 57 30.90 -20.72 -42.13
C ILE A 57 31.97 -21.31 -43.06
N ARG A 58 32.96 -20.52 -43.48
CA ARG A 58 34.08 -21.00 -44.33
C ARG A 58 34.96 -22.03 -43.64
N ASN A 59 35.13 -21.92 -42.33
CA ASN A 59 35.88 -22.88 -41.53
C ASN A 59 35.08 -24.16 -41.24
N GLY A 60 33.79 -24.21 -41.57
CA GLY A 60 32.90 -25.33 -41.23
C GLY A 60 32.56 -25.41 -39.74
N GLU A 61 32.74 -24.30 -39.01
CA GLU A 61 32.38 -24.18 -37.61
C GLU A 61 30.88 -23.95 -37.46
N LYS A 62 30.28 -24.44 -36.36
CA LYS A 62 28.88 -24.18 -36.08
C LYS A 62 28.71 -22.75 -35.58
N LEU A 63 27.66 -22.08 -36.07
CA LEU A 63 27.26 -20.76 -35.62
C LEU A 63 26.20 -20.90 -34.53
N ASN A 64 26.43 -20.25 -33.38
CA ASN A 64 25.34 -19.89 -32.47
C ASN A 64 24.71 -18.56 -32.95
N PRO A 65 23.38 -18.48 -33.13
CA PRO A 65 22.76 -17.26 -33.66
C PRO A 65 23.01 -16.02 -32.79
N LEU A 66 23.14 -16.21 -31.48
CA LEU A 66 23.39 -15.13 -30.52
C LEU A 66 24.81 -14.57 -30.62
N ASP A 67 25.74 -15.26 -31.30
CA ASP A 67 27.08 -14.71 -31.60
C ASP A 67 27.00 -13.42 -32.43
N ILE A 68 25.93 -13.22 -33.21
CA ILE A 68 25.73 -11.98 -33.96
C ILE A 68 25.58 -10.78 -33.01
N TYR A 69 24.85 -10.94 -31.90
CA TYR A 69 24.76 -9.88 -30.87
C TYR A 69 26.14 -9.56 -30.30
N LYS A 70 26.88 -10.62 -29.94
CA LYS A 70 28.26 -10.51 -29.43
C LYS A 70 29.19 -9.79 -30.40
N TYR A 71 29.12 -10.10 -31.70
CA TYR A 71 29.95 -9.46 -32.70
C TYR A 71 29.63 -7.98 -32.86
N ILE A 72 28.35 -7.62 -32.89
CA ILE A 72 27.90 -6.22 -32.96
C ILE A 72 28.37 -5.46 -31.72
N GLU A 73 28.23 -6.02 -30.53
CA GLU A 73 28.65 -5.33 -29.31
C GLU A 73 30.17 -5.19 -29.20
N SER A 74 30.91 -6.24 -29.59
CA SER A 74 32.37 -6.23 -29.61
C SER A 74 32.97 -5.24 -30.62
N SER A 75 32.17 -4.78 -31.60
CA SER A 75 32.60 -3.74 -32.56
C SER A 75 32.57 -2.32 -31.98
N GLY A 76 32.01 -2.15 -30.78
CA GLY A 76 31.76 -0.84 -30.17
C GLY A 76 30.36 -0.29 -30.45
N CYS A 77 29.48 -1.02 -31.15
CA CYS A 77 28.10 -0.60 -31.38
C CYS A 77 27.26 -0.85 -30.12
N LYS A 78 27.00 0.22 -29.34
CA LYS A 78 26.14 0.16 -28.14
C LYS A 78 24.85 0.95 -28.34
N LYS A 79 23.79 0.48 -27.68
CA LYS A 79 22.53 1.21 -27.60
C LYS A 79 22.73 2.56 -26.89
N PRO A 80 22.20 3.68 -27.43
CA PRO A 80 22.36 4.99 -26.82
C PRO A 80 21.62 5.04 -25.48
N ILE A 81 22.20 5.76 -24.51
CA ILE A 81 21.66 5.92 -23.16
C ILE A 81 20.77 7.17 -23.15
N GLY A 82 19.51 7.01 -22.75
CA GLY A 82 18.53 8.11 -22.66
C GLY A 82 17.56 8.18 -23.84
N TYR A 83 16.64 9.15 -23.79
CA TYR A 83 15.57 9.30 -24.79
C TYR A 83 15.92 10.42 -25.78
N ASP A 84 16.39 10.04 -26.96
CA ASP A 84 16.62 10.94 -28.10
C ASP A 84 15.67 10.53 -29.23
N TYR A 85 14.77 11.45 -29.63
CA TYR A 85 13.74 11.19 -30.64
C TYR A 85 14.33 10.82 -32.02
N GLU A 86 15.48 11.37 -32.41
CA GLU A 86 16.11 11.04 -33.70
C GLU A 86 16.76 9.66 -33.66
N LEU A 87 17.40 9.32 -32.54
CA LEU A 87 18.07 8.03 -32.35
C LEU A 87 17.09 6.89 -32.05
N HIS A 88 15.92 7.19 -31.49
CA HIS A 88 14.91 6.18 -31.12
C HIS A 88 14.45 5.36 -32.33
N SER A 89 14.10 6.03 -33.44
CA SER A 89 13.66 5.35 -34.68
C SER A 89 14.74 4.41 -35.25
N LYS A 90 16.01 4.83 -35.15
CA LYS A 90 17.17 4.06 -35.60
C LYS A 90 17.43 2.88 -34.68
N ALA A 91 17.38 3.09 -33.36
CA ALA A 91 17.53 2.03 -32.37
C ALA A 91 16.45 0.95 -32.54
N LEU A 92 15.20 1.35 -32.82
CA LEU A 92 14.11 0.42 -33.09
C LEU A 92 14.41 -0.44 -34.34
N SER A 93 14.94 0.17 -35.40
CA SER A 93 15.35 -0.54 -36.62
C SER A 93 16.44 -1.59 -36.34
N VAL A 94 17.41 -1.26 -35.49
CA VAL A 94 18.48 -2.20 -35.07
C VAL A 94 17.91 -3.34 -34.21
N ILE A 95 17.06 -3.02 -33.22
CA ILE A 95 16.40 -3.99 -32.34
C ILE A 95 15.62 -5.04 -33.15
N HIS A 96 15.03 -4.66 -34.28
CA HIS A 96 14.35 -5.61 -35.16
C HIS A 96 15.26 -6.32 -36.17
N ALA A 97 16.30 -5.64 -36.67
CA ALA A 97 17.19 -6.19 -37.71
C ALA A 97 18.09 -7.32 -37.19
N ILE A 98 18.67 -7.18 -35.99
CA ILE A 98 19.56 -8.19 -35.40
C ILE A 98 18.87 -9.55 -35.25
N PRO A 99 17.72 -9.68 -34.55
CA PRO A 99 17.02 -10.97 -34.43
C PRO A 99 16.64 -11.55 -35.79
N ASN A 100 16.23 -10.71 -36.75
CA ASN A 100 15.92 -11.18 -38.09
C ASN A 100 17.14 -11.74 -38.85
N ALA A 101 18.31 -11.11 -38.70
CA ALA A 101 19.56 -11.64 -39.25
C ALA A 101 19.88 -13.01 -38.62
N CYS A 102 19.78 -13.11 -37.29
CA CYS A 102 20.00 -14.34 -36.51
C CYS A 102 19.10 -15.49 -37.00
N ILE A 103 17.79 -15.26 -37.08
CA ILE A 103 16.82 -16.30 -37.44
C ILE A 103 17.01 -16.73 -38.90
N LYS A 104 17.17 -15.78 -39.83
CA LYS A 104 17.35 -16.06 -41.26
C LYS A 104 18.65 -16.83 -41.53
N ILE A 105 19.78 -16.43 -40.92
CA ILE A 105 21.04 -17.17 -41.13
C ILE A 105 20.96 -18.58 -40.53
N SER A 106 20.32 -18.74 -39.38
CA SER A 106 20.12 -20.04 -38.73
C SER A 106 19.31 -20.98 -39.61
N LEU A 107 18.24 -20.48 -40.23
CA LEU A 107 17.44 -21.23 -41.20
C LEU A 107 18.28 -21.70 -42.39
N LEU A 108 19.12 -20.83 -42.95
CA LEU A 108 20.00 -21.17 -44.07
C LEU A 108 21.07 -22.21 -43.68
N LEU A 109 21.61 -22.13 -42.46
CA LEU A 109 22.66 -23.03 -41.99
C LEU A 109 22.14 -24.38 -41.49
N LYS A 110 20.85 -24.46 -41.13
CA LYS A 110 20.20 -25.69 -40.63
C LYS A 110 20.37 -26.86 -41.59
N GLU A 111 20.19 -26.64 -42.90
CA GLU A 111 20.33 -27.70 -43.91
C GLU A 111 21.76 -28.24 -44.04
N LYS A 112 22.76 -27.46 -43.62
CA LYS A 112 24.18 -27.81 -43.71
C LYS A 112 24.78 -28.29 -42.40
N ASN A 113 23.98 -28.42 -41.33
CA ASN A 113 24.44 -28.79 -39.99
C ASN A 113 25.54 -27.85 -39.43
N LEU A 114 25.55 -26.59 -39.89
CA LEU A 114 26.45 -25.51 -39.42
C LEU A 114 25.77 -24.61 -38.39
N PHE A 115 24.69 -25.10 -37.79
CA PHE A 115 23.86 -24.40 -36.83
C PHE A 115 23.94 -25.11 -35.48
N GLU A 116 24.09 -24.34 -34.41
CA GLU A 116 24.01 -24.80 -33.03
C GLU A 116 22.73 -24.26 -32.37
N ASN A 117 21.99 -25.15 -31.70
CA ASN A 117 20.82 -24.73 -30.92
C ASN A 117 21.27 -23.89 -29.73
N ILE A 118 20.47 -22.88 -29.41
CA ILE A 118 20.64 -22.05 -28.23
C ILE A 118 20.11 -22.84 -27.03
N ASP A 119 21.00 -23.16 -26.10
CA ASP A 119 20.66 -23.70 -24.78
C ASP A 119 20.47 -22.57 -23.74
N LYS A 120 20.22 -22.96 -22.49
CA LYS A 120 20.07 -22.02 -21.37
C LYS A 120 21.31 -21.12 -21.18
N LYS A 121 22.52 -21.65 -21.31
CA LYS A 121 23.76 -20.90 -21.08
C LYS A 121 23.88 -19.74 -22.06
N TYR A 122 23.54 -19.97 -23.33
CA TYR A 122 23.58 -18.92 -24.35
C TYR A 122 22.47 -17.87 -24.16
N LEU A 123 21.27 -18.27 -23.70
CA LEU A 123 20.22 -17.31 -23.32
C LEU A 123 20.64 -16.44 -22.14
N ASP A 124 21.26 -17.03 -21.12
CA ASP A 124 21.76 -16.31 -19.95
C ASP A 124 22.87 -15.32 -20.34
N GLU A 125 23.78 -15.70 -21.26
CA GLU A 125 24.79 -14.78 -21.82
C GLU A 125 24.15 -13.61 -22.57
N ALA A 126 23.06 -13.86 -23.32
CA ALA A 126 22.41 -12.84 -24.12
C ALA A 126 21.74 -11.73 -23.30
N GLN A 127 21.38 -11.98 -22.05
CA GLN A 127 20.86 -10.94 -21.15
C GLN A 127 21.86 -9.80 -20.92
N GLY A 128 23.16 -10.07 -21.08
CA GLY A 128 24.21 -9.07 -20.96
C GLY A 128 24.35 -8.15 -22.18
N TYR A 129 23.69 -8.47 -23.31
CA TYR A 129 23.90 -7.71 -24.55
C TYR A 129 22.99 -6.47 -24.64
N SER A 130 23.58 -5.31 -24.96
CA SER A 130 22.86 -4.02 -24.99
C SER A 130 21.71 -3.95 -26.01
N TRP A 131 21.75 -4.77 -27.06
CA TRP A 131 20.73 -4.84 -28.10
C TRP A 131 19.74 -5.99 -27.94
N TRP A 132 19.90 -6.84 -26.92
CA TRP A 132 19.02 -7.98 -26.71
C TRP A 132 17.60 -7.54 -26.37
N SER A 133 16.64 -8.07 -27.13
CA SER A 133 15.21 -7.90 -26.86
C SER A 133 14.54 -9.26 -27.03
N PRO A 134 14.27 -9.97 -25.93
CA PRO A 134 13.76 -11.34 -25.99
C PRO A 134 12.39 -11.39 -26.66
N VAL A 135 11.48 -10.47 -26.30
CA VAL A 135 10.14 -10.36 -26.90
C VAL A 135 10.23 -10.26 -28.42
N VAL A 136 11.06 -9.35 -28.95
CA VAL A 136 11.22 -9.16 -30.39
C VAL A 136 11.85 -10.39 -31.06
N PHE A 137 12.89 -10.98 -30.46
CA PHE A 137 13.54 -12.19 -30.98
C PHE A 137 12.55 -13.35 -31.12
N PHE A 138 11.79 -13.64 -30.07
CA PHE A 138 10.84 -14.75 -30.07
C PHE A 138 9.60 -14.46 -30.93
N GLN A 139 9.09 -13.22 -30.98
CA GLN A 139 8.02 -12.84 -31.91
C GLN A 139 8.42 -13.08 -33.38
N LYS A 140 9.65 -12.69 -33.77
CA LYS A 140 10.17 -12.94 -35.12
C LYS A 140 10.36 -14.45 -35.36
N SER A 141 10.81 -15.21 -34.36
CA SER A 141 10.98 -16.67 -34.44
C SER A 141 9.66 -17.39 -34.69
N VAL A 142 8.61 -17.02 -33.93
CA VAL A 142 7.23 -17.49 -34.12
C VAL A 142 6.74 -17.15 -35.53
N LYS A 143 6.91 -15.90 -35.98
CA LYS A 143 6.48 -15.45 -37.30
C LYS A 143 7.15 -16.23 -38.45
N GLN A 144 8.41 -16.63 -38.27
CA GLN A 144 9.14 -17.45 -39.25
C GLN A 144 8.92 -18.96 -39.06
N SER A 145 8.10 -19.38 -38.08
CA SER A 145 7.88 -20.79 -37.73
C SER A 145 9.19 -21.55 -37.45
N PHE A 146 10.19 -20.86 -36.91
CA PHE A 146 11.49 -21.43 -36.61
C PHE A 146 12.10 -20.76 -35.38
N VAL A 147 12.37 -21.57 -34.36
CA VAL A 147 12.90 -21.13 -33.08
C VAL A 147 14.22 -21.86 -32.86
N PRO A 148 15.37 -21.16 -32.94
CA PRO A 148 16.68 -21.76 -32.84
C PRO A 148 17.11 -22.07 -31.40
N VAL A 149 16.16 -22.32 -30.50
CA VAL A 149 16.38 -22.43 -29.05
C VAL A 149 15.75 -23.73 -28.56
N GLU A 150 16.42 -24.41 -27.64
CA GLU A 150 15.90 -25.64 -27.04
C GLU A 150 14.60 -25.38 -26.27
N HIS A 151 13.58 -26.21 -26.48
CA HIS A 151 12.24 -26.01 -25.94
C HIS A 151 12.23 -25.82 -24.41
N ASP A 152 12.96 -26.66 -23.67
CA ASP A 152 13.03 -26.57 -22.21
C ASP A 152 13.77 -25.31 -21.74
N SER A 153 14.77 -24.87 -22.49
CA SER A 153 15.50 -23.63 -22.24
C SER A 153 14.60 -22.41 -22.42
N VAL A 154 13.76 -22.39 -23.47
CA VAL A 154 12.77 -21.32 -23.69
C VAL A 154 11.68 -21.32 -22.62
N ASN A 155 11.15 -22.50 -22.26
CA ASN A 155 10.13 -22.61 -21.21
C ASN A 155 10.65 -22.06 -19.89
N ASN A 156 11.85 -22.47 -19.46
CA ASN A 156 12.47 -21.97 -18.24
C ASN A 156 12.74 -20.46 -18.29
N TYR A 157 13.21 -19.94 -19.44
CA TYR A 157 13.44 -18.52 -19.63
C TYR A 157 12.16 -17.71 -19.39
N TRP A 158 11.06 -18.06 -20.07
CA TRP A 158 9.81 -17.31 -19.91
C TRP A 158 9.14 -17.51 -18.55
N CYS A 159 9.23 -18.70 -17.95
CA CYS A 159 8.78 -18.90 -16.56
C CYS A 159 9.53 -17.97 -15.60
N ASN A 160 10.86 -17.83 -15.76
CA ASN A 160 11.64 -16.90 -14.94
C ASN A 160 11.25 -15.45 -15.21
N SER A 161 11.11 -15.03 -16.48
CA SER A 161 10.71 -13.66 -16.82
C SER A 161 9.32 -13.30 -16.27
N LEU A 162 8.37 -14.23 -16.26
CA LEU A 162 7.05 -14.01 -15.65
C LEU A 162 7.15 -13.87 -14.12
N ASN A 163 7.97 -14.70 -13.46
CA ASN A 163 8.24 -14.56 -12.03
C ASN A 163 8.93 -13.22 -11.71
N ASP A 164 9.87 -12.78 -12.54
CA ASP A 164 10.55 -11.49 -12.37
C ASP A 164 9.57 -10.32 -12.55
N LEU A 165 8.64 -10.41 -13.50
CA LEU A 165 7.57 -9.41 -13.68
C LEU A 165 6.69 -9.28 -12.44
N ASN A 166 6.44 -10.37 -11.71
CA ASN A 166 5.61 -10.35 -10.51
C ASN A 166 6.24 -9.53 -9.36
N ASN A 167 7.57 -9.38 -9.38
CA ASN A 167 8.31 -8.62 -8.37
C ASN A 167 8.64 -7.19 -8.82
N ARG A 168 8.26 -6.81 -10.05
CA ARG A 168 8.61 -5.49 -10.61
C ARG A 168 7.61 -4.43 -10.17
N GLU A 169 8.10 -3.38 -9.53
CA GLU A 169 7.33 -2.16 -9.31
C GLU A 169 7.11 -1.44 -10.65
N GLY A 170 5.87 -1.04 -10.94
CA GLY A 170 5.55 -0.34 -12.17
C GLY A 170 4.06 -0.25 -12.47
N ASN A 171 3.71 0.47 -13.53
CA ASN A 171 2.32 0.60 -13.95
C ASN A 171 1.73 -0.78 -14.29
N THR A 172 0.67 -1.18 -13.59
CA THR A 172 -0.01 -2.47 -13.75
C THR A 172 -0.48 -2.72 -15.19
N ALA A 173 -0.88 -1.68 -15.93
CA ALA A 173 -1.27 -1.83 -17.33
C ALA A 173 -0.07 -2.17 -18.23
N GLU A 174 1.07 -1.51 -18.01
CA GLU A 174 2.31 -1.80 -18.76
C GLU A 174 2.84 -3.20 -18.44
N LEU A 175 2.80 -3.62 -17.17
CA LEU A 175 3.15 -4.98 -16.75
C LEU A 175 2.18 -6.02 -17.34
N GLY A 176 0.89 -5.68 -17.39
CA GLY A 176 -0.14 -6.50 -18.01
C GLY A 176 0.09 -6.70 -19.50
N ASP A 177 0.39 -5.63 -20.24
CA ASP A 177 0.70 -5.69 -21.67
C ASP A 177 1.95 -6.55 -21.95
N GLU A 178 3.00 -6.37 -21.16
CA GLU A 178 4.22 -7.18 -21.25
C GLU A 178 3.95 -8.67 -20.96
N CYS A 179 3.13 -8.95 -19.94
CA CYS A 179 2.71 -10.31 -19.61
C CYS A 179 1.92 -10.96 -20.76
N ILE A 180 0.99 -10.22 -21.39
CA ILE A 180 0.20 -10.69 -22.53
C ILE A 180 1.10 -11.00 -23.74
N ASP A 181 2.10 -10.17 -24.00
CA ASP A 181 3.08 -10.42 -25.06
C ASP A 181 3.83 -11.74 -24.83
N ILE A 182 4.28 -11.98 -23.59
CA ILE A 182 4.96 -13.23 -23.20
C ILE A 182 4.02 -14.44 -23.35
N VAL A 183 2.76 -14.32 -22.91
CA VAL A 183 1.76 -15.40 -23.05
C VAL A 183 1.47 -15.71 -24.52
N SER A 184 1.34 -14.69 -25.35
CA SER A 184 1.10 -14.83 -26.80
C SER A 184 2.24 -15.58 -27.49
N ILE A 185 3.49 -15.21 -27.19
CA ILE A 185 4.69 -15.91 -27.66
C ILE A 185 4.69 -17.35 -27.15
N SER A 186 4.54 -17.55 -25.85
CA SER A 186 4.62 -18.87 -25.19
C SER A 186 3.56 -19.84 -25.71
N SER A 187 2.35 -19.34 -25.95
CA SER A 187 1.24 -20.10 -26.54
C SER A 187 1.56 -20.54 -27.96
N SER A 188 2.09 -19.62 -28.78
CA SER A 188 2.52 -19.92 -30.16
C SER A 188 3.65 -20.95 -30.22
N LEU A 189 4.45 -21.04 -29.17
CA LEU A 189 5.56 -21.98 -29.02
C LEU A 189 5.16 -23.30 -28.34
N GLY A 190 3.94 -23.43 -27.82
CA GLY A 190 3.48 -24.63 -27.10
C GLY A 190 4.03 -24.80 -25.69
N LEU A 191 4.53 -23.72 -25.07
CA LEU A 191 5.16 -23.70 -23.75
C LEU A 191 4.11 -23.70 -22.63
N LYS A 192 3.58 -24.88 -22.30
CA LYS A 192 2.41 -25.01 -21.41
C LYS A 192 2.61 -24.40 -20.02
N ASP A 193 3.79 -24.52 -19.43
CA ASP A 193 4.06 -24.01 -18.07
C ASP A 193 4.08 -22.48 -18.07
N ALA A 194 4.82 -21.87 -19.00
CA ALA A 194 4.86 -20.42 -19.16
C ALA A 194 3.47 -19.84 -19.49
N VAL A 195 2.69 -20.51 -20.34
CA VAL A 195 1.30 -20.09 -20.64
C VAL A 195 0.43 -20.12 -19.39
N LYS A 196 0.54 -21.17 -18.56
CA LYS A 196 -0.25 -21.28 -17.33
C LYS A 196 0.09 -20.14 -16.37
N ILE A 197 1.39 -19.94 -16.08
CA ILE A 197 1.86 -18.89 -15.18
C ILE A 197 1.42 -17.52 -15.69
N GLY A 198 1.65 -17.25 -16.99
CA GLY A 198 1.35 -15.94 -17.56
C GLY A 198 -0.15 -15.65 -17.66
N LEU A 199 -1.01 -16.65 -17.90
CA LEU A 199 -2.46 -16.44 -17.85
C LEU A 199 -2.95 -16.13 -16.44
N GLU A 200 -2.45 -16.84 -15.42
CA GLU A 200 -2.77 -16.57 -14.02
C GLU A 200 -2.35 -15.14 -13.65
N GLN A 201 -1.15 -14.72 -14.03
CA GLN A 201 -0.62 -13.39 -13.76
C GLN A 201 -1.35 -12.28 -14.55
N ALA A 202 -1.66 -12.50 -15.83
CA ALA A 202 -2.43 -11.55 -16.63
C ALA A 202 -3.83 -11.32 -16.05
N CYS A 203 -4.49 -12.37 -15.56
CA CYS A 203 -5.77 -12.24 -14.86
C CYS A 203 -5.63 -11.36 -13.61
N LYS A 204 -4.55 -11.51 -12.83
CA LYS A 204 -4.29 -10.66 -11.67
C LYS A 204 -4.06 -9.20 -12.07
N TYR A 205 -3.29 -8.91 -13.12
CA TYR A 205 -3.11 -7.54 -13.61
C TYR A 205 -4.41 -6.92 -14.17
N MET A 206 -5.29 -7.71 -14.77
CA MET A 206 -6.55 -7.23 -15.34
C MET A 206 -7.63 -6.96 -14.29
N LEU A 207 -7.74 -7.84 -13.29
CA LEU A 207 -8.81 -7.79 -12.28
C LEU A 207 -8.37 -7.13 -10.97
N GLY A 208 -7.09 -7.26 -10.64
CA GLY A 208 -6.52 -6.74 -9.42
C GLY A 208 -6.35 -5.22 -9.42
N TYR A 209 -5.94 -4.73 -8.26
CA TYR A 209 -5.67 -3.33 -7.99
C TYR A 209 -4.51 -2.78 -8.82
N GLY A 210 -4.75 -1.71 -9.58
CA GLY A 210 -3.69 -1.03 -10.34
C GLY A 210 -3.11 0.19 -9.62
N TYR A 211 -1.96 0.72 -10.09
CA TYR A 211 -1.41 2.01 -9.64
C TYR A 211 -2.34 3.19 -10.00
N ARG A 212 -3.43 3.34 -9.24
CA ARG A 212 -4.46 4.37 -9.42
C ARG A 212 -5.03 4.79 -8.08
N LYS A 213 -5.68 5.94 -8.09
CA LYS A 213 -6.52 6.38 -6.98
C LYS A 213 -7.67 5.41 -6.78
N ASP A 214 -7.70 4.76 -5.63
CA ASP A 214 -8.89 4.04 -5.19
C ASP A 214 -9.04 4.12 -3.67
N ILE A 215 -10.28 4.40 -3.28
CA ILE A 215 -10.74 4.71 -1.93
C ILE A 215 -11.49 3.52 -1.32
N THR A 216 -11.62 2.39 -2.03
CA THR A 216 -12.22 1.13 -1.54
C THR A 216 -11.56 0.61 -0.27
N PHE A 217 -10.28 0.93 -0.03
CA PHE A 217 -9.61 0.65 1.23
C PHE A 217 -10.37 1.20 2.44
N HIS A 218 -11.06 2.32 2.29
CA HIS A 218 -11.88 2.88 3.35
C HIS A 218 -12.95 1.89 3.82
N ASP A 219 -13.58 1.17 2.89
CA ASP A 219 -14.62 0.19 3.21
C ASP A 219 -14.08 -0.97 4.05
N VAL A 220 -12.80 -1.36 3.85
CA VAL A 220 -12.15 -2.42 4.64
C VAL A 220 -12.03 -1.99 6.10
N PHE A 221 -11.46 -0.81 6.35
CA PHE A 221 -11.27 -0.32 7.72
C PHE A 221 -12.58 0.10 8.40
N GLU A 222 -13.56 0.63 7.65
CA GLU A 222 -14.91 0.86 8.15
C GLU A 222 -15.57 -0.45 8.61
N SER A 223 -15.41 -1.53 7.84
CA SER A 223 -15.98 -2.85 8.19
C SER A 223 -15.33 -3.41 9.45
N ILE A 224 -14.00 -3.34 9.54
CA ILE A 224 -13.25 -3.76 10.74
C ILE A 224 -13.63 -2.90 11.95
N GLN A 225 -13.79 -1.59 11.77
CA GLN A 225 -14.23 -0.67 12.83
C GLN A 225 -15.64 -1.02 13.31
N ALA A 226 -16.58 -1.27 12.41
CA ALA A 226 -17.94 -1.67 12.77
C ALA A 226 -17.95 -2.97 13.61
N CYS A 227 -17.14 -3.96 13.22
CA CYS A 227 -16.94 -5.18 14.01
C CYS A 227 -16.31 -4.89 15.39
N SER A 228 -15.29 -4.03 15.44
CA SER A 228 -14.62 -3.58 16.67
C SER A 228 -15.57 -2.86 17.64
N ASP A 229 -16.49 -2.04 17.13
CA ASP A 229 -17.42 -1.27 17.95
C ASP A 229 -18.56 -2.14 18.50
N ALA A 230 -18.93 -3.19 17.77
CA ALA A 230 -19.93 -4.16 18.18
C ALA A 230 -19.39 -5.35 18.99
N ASP A 231 -18.07 -5.47 19.12
CA ASP A 231 -17.37 -6.60 19.76
C ASP A 231 -17.72 -7.95 19.09
N VAL A 232 -17.64 -7.99 17.76
CA VAL A 232 -17.95 -9.16 16.92
C VAL A 232 -16.81 -9.49 15.96
N GLY A 233 -16.70 -10.76 15.57
CA GLY A 233 -15.66 -11.23 14.68
C GLY A 233 -14.25 -11.24 15.29
N ASP A 234 -13.27 -11.71 14.51
CA ASP A 234 -11.86 -11.72 14.92
C ASP A 234 -11.13 -10.49 14.37
N VAL A 235 -11.34 -9.35 15.02
CA VAL A 235 -10.71 -8.09 14.63
C VAL A 235 -9.18 -8.19 14.64
N ALA A 236 -8.61 -8.97 15.56
CA ALA A 236 -7.16 -9.17 15.64
C ALA A 236 -6.61 -9.93 14.42
N ASP A 237 -7.34 -10.93 13.91
CA ASP A 237 -7.02 -11.63 12.66
C ASP A 237 -7.10 -10.69 11.45
N TYR A 238 -8.18 -9.89 11.34
CA TYR A 238 -8.30 -8.93 10.25
C TYR A 238 -7.13 -7.93 10.21
N LEU A 239 -6.74 -7.40 11.37
CA LEU A 239 -5.62 -6.46 11.47
C LEU A 239 -4.28 -7.09 11.09
N LYS A 240 -4.02 -8.35 11.47
CA LYS A 240 -2.82 -9.11 11.03
C LYS A 240 -2.74 -9.19 9.52
N ARG A 241 -3.87 -9.45 8.87
CA ARG A 241 -3.95 -9.69 7.43
C ARG A 241 -3.76 -8.42 6.61
N VAL A 242 -4.18 -7.27 7.14
CA VAL A 242 -4.01 -5.96 6.48
C VAL A 242 -2.73 -5.21 6.90
N SER A 243 -1.87 -5.79 7.76
CA SER A 243 -0.72 -5.08 8.33
C SER A 243 0.31 -4.66 7.27
N CYS A 244 0.59 -5.53 6.30
CA CYS A 244 1.60 -5.27 5.26
C CYS A 244 1.21 -4.11 4.35
N PHE A 245 -0.10 -3.88 4.22
CA PHE A 245 -0.66 -2.88 3.33
C PHE A 245 -0.46 -1.45 3.83
N THR A 246 -0.55 -1.19 5.14
CA THR A 246 -0.63 0.18 5.67
C THR A 246 0.65 1.01 5.48
N VAL A 247 1.76 0.34 5.17
CA VAL A 247 3.05 0.98 4.86
C VAL A 247 3.20 1.21 3.36
N ASP A 248 2.95 0.17 2.55
CA ASP A 248 3.21 0.21 1.11
C ASP A 248 2.11 0.85 0.28
N MET A 249 0.92 1.09 0.86
CA MET A 249 -0.21 1.65 0.13
C MET A 249 0.14 2.90 -0.68
N PHE A 250 0.96 3.80 -0.14
CA PHE A 250 1.32 5.05 -0.82
C PHE A 250 2.28 4.87 -2.00
N SER A 251 2.82 3.67 -2.23
CA SER A 251 3.57 3.36 -3.45
C SER A 251 2.66 3.23 -4.66
N PHE A 252 1.40 2.79 -4.47
CA PHE A 252 0.47 2.48 -5.56
C PHE A 252 -0.89 3.21 -5.51
N THR A 253 -1.17 3.98 -4.45
CA THR A 253 -2.39 4.80 -4.34
C THR A 253 -2.12 6.22 -3.84
N GLU A 254 -3.09 7.12 -4.04
CA GLU A 254 -2.96 8.55 -3.71
C GLU A 254 -3.10 8.85 -2.20
N ARG A 255 -2.70 10.07 -1.80
CA ARG A 255 -2.69 10.54 -0.40
C ARG A 255 -4.07 10.86 0.18
N GLU A 256 -5.17 10.68 -0.55
CA GLU A 256 -6.52 10.90 0.01
C GLU A 256 -6.87 9.90 1.12
N ILE A 257 -6.22 8.73 1.13
CA ILE A 257 -6.39 7.72 2.17
C ILE A 257 -5.32 7.80 3.27
N ARG A 258 -4.66 8.97 3.42
CA ARG A 258 -3.59 9.20 4.42
C ARG A 258 -4.02 9.01 5.87
N HIS A 259 -5.32 8.99 6.16
CA HIS A 259 -5.86 8.73 7.50
C HIS A 259 -5.90 7.25 7.85
N ILE A 260 -5.81 6.35 6.86
CA ILE A 260 -5.91 4.89 7.10
C ILE A 260 -4.81 4.36 8.03
N PRO A 261 -3.52 4.72 7.87
CA PRO A 261 -2.49 4.25 8.81
C PRO A 261 -2.81 4.62 10.26
N PHE A 262 -3.20 5.88 10.53
CA PHE A 262 -3.59 6.29 11.88
C PHE A 262 -4.81 5.50 12.39
N TRP A 263 -5.82 5.30 11.55
CA TRP A 263 -7.01 4.52 11.91
C TRP A 263 -6.67 3.06 12.23
N TYR A 264 -5.85 2.43 11.41
CA TYR A 264 -5.31 1.10 11.68
C TYR A 264 -4.59 1.04 13.03
N MET A 265 -3.74 2.02 13.37
CA MET A 265 -3.05 2.05 14.66
C MET A 265 -4.02 2.18 15.85
N GLN A 266 -5.14 2.88 15.69
CA GLN A 266 -6.18 2.95 16.73
C GLN A 266 -6.82 1.59 16.98
N LEU A 267 -7.17 0.87 15.91
CA LEU A 267 -7.73 -0.48 16.00
C LEU A 267 -6.71 -1.48 16.56
N LEU A 268 -5.46 -1.41 16.09
CA LEU A 268 -4.35 -2.25 16.55
C LEU A 268 -4.06 -2.03 18.03
N SER A 269 -4.08 -0.78 18.49
CA SER A 269 -3.90 -0.44 19.91
C SER A 269 -4.98 -1.05 20.79
N LYS A 270 -6.23 -1.10 20.30
CA LYS A 270 -7.37 -1.67 21.05
C LYS A 270 -7.33 -3.20 21.09
N HIS A 271 -7.09 -3.85 19.95
CA HIS A 271 -7.32 -5.29 19.78
C HIS A 271 -6.04 -6.13 19.81
N LEU A 272 -4.90 -5.54 19.50
CA LEU A 272 -3.61 -6.23 19.44
C LEU A 272 -2.46 -5.35 19.94
N PRO A 273 -2.55 -4.79 21.18
CA PRO A 273 -1.60 -3.79 21.68
C PRO A 273 -0.15 -4.28 21.70
N SER A 274 0.08 -5.60 21.81
CA SER A 274 1.43 -6.19 21.78
C SER A 274 2.18 -5.88 20.48
N ARG A 275 1.47 -5.70 19.35
CA ARG A 275 2.04 -5.40 18.03
C ARG A 275 2.36 -3.92 17.81
N ILE A 276 1.90 -3.03 18.68
CA ILE A 276 2.24 -1.60 18.59
C ILE A 276 3.75 -1.37 18.76
N TYR A 277 4.44 -2.24 19.52
CA TYR A 277 5.89 -2.23 19.60
C TYR A 277 6.55 -2.51 18.25
N ASP A 278 6.03 -3.46 17.47
CA ASP A 278 6.58 -3.84 16.17
C ASP A 278 6.39 -2.69 15.17
N GLU A 279 5.21 -2.09 15.14
CA GLU A 279 4.90 -0.89 14.33
C GLU A 279 5.81 0.28 14.67
N PHE A 280 5.95 0.59 15.97
CA PHE A 280 6.81 1.66 16.43
C PHE A 280 8.27 1.41 16.05
N SER A 281 8.76 0.18 16.26
CA SER A 281 10.14 -0.21 15.96
C SER A 281 10.46 -0.04 14.48
N PHE A 282 9.60 -0.56 13.61
CA PHE A 282 9.74 -0.44 12.16
C PHE A 282 9.74 1.02 11.70
N HIS A 283 8.72 1.81 12.10
CA HIS A 283 8.63 3.21 11.67
C HIS A 283 9.76 4.08 12.22
N LEU A 284 10.36 3.70 13.35
CA LEU A 284 11.50 4.39 13.92
C LEU A 284 12.77 4.14 13.10
N ASP A 285 12.98 2.89 12.67
CA ASP A 285 14.11 2.52 11.81
C ASP A 285 14.00 3.16 10.43
N GLU A 286 12.78 3.28 9.89
CA GLU A 286 12.47 4.03 8.66
C GLU A 286 12.44 5.57 8.85
N GLN A 287 12.63 6.08 10.07
CA GLN A 287 12.60 7.51 10.41
C GLN A 287 11.28 8.23 10.03
N ASN A 288 10.16 7.52 10.12
CA ASN A 288 8.82 8.02 9.82
C ASN A 288 8.23 8.81 11.00
N TRP A 289 8.85 9.95 11.34
CA TRP A 289 8.52 10.74 12.54
C TRP A 289 7.04 11.10 12.72
N TYR A 290 6.35 11.41 11.61
CA TYR A 290 4.92 11.74 11.64
C TYR A 290 4.08 10.53 12.08
N VAL A 291 4.37 9.33 11.56
CA VAL A 291 3.64 8.11 11.88
C VAL A 291 3.94 7.66 13.31
N LEU A 292 5.17 7.87 13.81
CA LEU A 292 5.52 7.54 15.18
C LEU A 292 4.66 8.28 16.20
N GLU A 293 4.44 9.59 16.02
CA GLU A 293 3.57 10.36 16.91
C GLU A 293 2.11 9.83 16.85
N ASP A 294 1.62 9.52 15.65
CA ASP A 294 0.30 8.93 15.43
C ASP A 294 0.14 7.56 16.13
N ILE A 295 1.16 6.69 16.10
CA ILE A 295 1.19 5.41 16.82
C ILE A 295 1.07 5.63 18.32
N LEU A 296 1.88 6.54 18.87
CA LEU A 296 1.86 6.84 20.30
C LEU A 296 0.53 7.45 20.74
N ILE A 297 -0.05 8.36 19.96
CA ILE A 297 -1.40 8.92 20.21
C ILE A 297 -2.46 7.80 20.18
N ALA A 298 -2.41 6.91 19.19
CA ALA A 298 -3.34 5.80 19.07
C ALA A 298 -3.29 4.87 20.30
N TYR A 299 -2.08 4.55 20.77
CA TYR A 299 -1.87 3.74 21.96
C TYR A 299 -2.35 4.46 23.23
N ILE A 300 -2.00 5.74 23.39
CA ILE A 300 -2.50 6.55 24.51
C ILE A 300 -4.01 6.57 24.52
N LYS A 301 -4.71 6.64 23.39
CA LYS A 301 -6.17 6.70 23.35
C LYS A 301 -6.86 5.36 23.59
N ASN A 302 -6.31 4.26 23.07
CA ASN A 302 -7.02 2.99 22.98
C ASN A 302 -6.31 1.78 23.62
N GLY A 303 -4.99 1.87 23.85
CA GLY A 303 -4.17 0.77 24.39
C GLY A 303 -4.44 0.46 25.85
N ASP A 304 -3.98 -0.71 26.31
CA ASP A 304 -4.11 -1.14 27.70
C ASP A 304 -3.05 -0.46 28.59
N ILE A 305 -3.50 0.52 29.39
CA ILE A 305 -2.63 1.25 30.33
C ILE A 305 -2.48 0.55 31.69
N SER A 306 -3.17 -0.57 31.89
CA SER A 306 -3.04 -1.37 33.13
C SER A 306 -1.80 -2.27 33.12
N LEU A 307 -1.15 -2.41 31.96
CA LEU A 307 0.07 -3.20 31.81
C LEU A 307 1.23 -2.60 32.65
N PRO A 308 2.08 -3.45 33.25
CA PRO A 308 3.24 -3.00 34.02
C PRO A 308 4.14 -2.05 33.21
N GLY A 309 4.55 -0.94 33.83
CA GLY A 309 5.47 0.04 33.24
C GLY A 309 4.88 0.94 32.14
N VAL A 310 3.62 0.76 31.74
CA VAL A 310 3.03 1.59 30.66
C VAL A 310 2.84 3.04 31.08
N LEU A 311 2.47 3.31 32.33
CA LEU A 311 2.36 4.69 32.82
C LEU A 311 3.74 5.39 32.82
N ASP A 312 4.82 4.66 33.12
CA ASP A 312 6.19 5.19 33.03
C ASP A 312 6.60 5.46 31.59
N LEU A 313 6.23 4.57 30.65
CA LEU A 313 6.40 4.80 29.22
C LEU A 313 5.68 6.07 28.75
N ILE A 314 4.40 6.21 29.08
CA ILE A 314 3.60 7.40 28.71
C ILE A 314 4.20 8.66 29.35
N GLY A 315 4.75 8.56 30.56
CA GLY A 315 5.45 9.64 31.24
C GLY A 315 6.64 10.21 30.47
N CYS A 316 7.21 9.48 29.51
CA CYS A 316 8.31 9.95 28.66
C CYS A 316 7.84 10.75 27.43
N PHE A 317 6.55 10.70 27.09
CA PHE A 317 6.02 11.30 25.86
C PHE A 317 5.87 12.82 25.98
N TYR A 318 6.37 13.56 24.99
CA TYR A 318 6.30 15.02 25.00
C TYR A 318 6.13 15.63 23.59
N SER A 319 4.89 15.94 23.24
CA SER A 319 4.49 16.78 22.11
C SER A 319 3.08 17.31 22.37
N TYR A 320 2.63 18.31 21.59
CA TYR A 320 1.26 18.82 21.74
C TYR A 320 0.19 17.74 21.54
N GLY A 321 0.31 16.94 20.48
CA GLY A 321 -0.65 15.87 20.19
C GLY A 321 -0.68 14.79 21.29
N LEU A 322 0.49 14.40 21.80
CA LEU A 322 0.60 13.39 22.86
C LEU A 322 0.03 13.89 24.19
N VAL A 323 0.37 15.11 24.60
CA VAL A 323 -0.15 15.71 25.84
C VAL A 323 -1.67 15.89 25.76
N GLU A 324 -2.20 16.32 24.60
CA GLU A 324 -3.65 16.44 24.41
C GLU A 324 -4.34 15.08 24.46
N ALA A 325 -3.75 14.03 23.86
CA ALA A 325 -4.29 12.67 23.95
C ALA A 325 -4.33 12.15 25.41
N ILE A 326 -3.29 12.44 26.22
CA ILE A 326 -3.25 12.08 27.64
C ILE A 326 -4.34 12.84 28.42
N LYS A 327 -4.52 14.14 28.16
CA LYS A 327 -5.59 14.96 28.76
C LYS A 327 -6.97 14.45 28.41
N GLU A 328 -7.21 14.13 27.14
CA GLU A 328 -8.50 13.61 26.68
C GLU A 328 -8.83 12.29 27.38
N ARG A 329 -7.85 11.38 27.51
CA ARG A 329 -8.06 10.09 28.18
C ARG A 329 -8.12 10.20 29.70
N SER A 330 -7.42 11.14 30.33
CA SER A 330 -7.45 11.32 31.78
C SER A 330 -8.84 11.73 32.30
N ASN A 331 -9.67 12.37 31.45
CA ASN A 331 -11.08 12.63 31.75
C ASN A 331 -11.91 11.35 31.92
N LYS A 332 -11.46 10.23 31.33
CA LYS A 332 -12.12 8.92 31.42
C LYS A 332 -11.42 8.00 32.43
N ASP A 333 -10.11 8.09 32.55
CA ASP A 333 -9.28 7.27 33.44
C ASP A 333 -8.35 8.14 34.31
N SER A 334 -8.64 8.20 35.61
CA SER A 334 -7.92 9.04 36.56
C SER A 334 -6.45 8.64 36.76
N SER A 335 -6.02 7.44 36.34
CA SER A 335 -4.63 6.98 36.49
C SER A 335 -3.62 7.80 35.67
N LEU A 336 -4.08 8.51 34.62
CA LEU A 336 -3.22 9.35 33.78
C LEU A 336 -3.03 10.77 34.30
N ALA A 337 -3.85 11.23 35.26
CA ALA A 337 -3.72 12.58 35.80
C ALA A 337 -2.37 12.82 36.52
N PRO A 338 -1.87 11.90 37.37
CA PRO A 338 -0.53 12.00 37.94
C PRO A 338 0.58 11.99 36.89
N VAL A 339 0.44 11.19 35.82
CA VAL A 339 1.41 11.12 34.73
C VAL A 339 1.50 12.45 33.99
N LEU A 340 0.35 13.07 33.70
CA LEU A 340 0.28 14.39 33.08
C LEU A 340 0.97 15.46 33.96
N GLN A 341 0.72 15.43 35.28
CA GLN A 341 1.37 16.33 36.21
C GLN A 341 2.89 16.14 36.22
N GLU A 342 3.38 14.89 36.27
CA GLU A 342 4.81 14.56 36.21
C GLU A 342 5.46 15.09 34.90
N ILE A 343 4.77 14.97 33.77
CA ILE A 343 5.24 15.51 32.48
C ILE A 343 5.40 17.03 32.58
N VAL A 344 4.36 17.74 33.00
CA VAL A 344 4.40 19.21 33.09
C VAL A 344 5.44 19.69 34.09
N GLU A 345 5.58 19.02 35.24
CA GLU A 345 6.59 19.37 36.25
C GLU A 345 8.01 19.16 35.73
N TYR A 346 8.28 18.08 34.99
CA TYR A 346 9.61 17.80 34.45
C TYR A 346 10.02 18.78 33.34
N TYR A 347 9.10 19.10 32.41
CA TYR A 347 9.39 20.00 31.28
C TYR A 347 9.13 21.49 31.60
N GLY A 348 8.48 21.79 32.73
CA GLY A 348 8.17 23.13 33.23
C GLY A 348 6.99 23.82 32.55
N THR A 349 6.49 23.29 31.44
CA THR A 349 5.35 23.82 30.69
C THR A 349 4.75 22.73 29.81
N GLU A 350 3.54 22.98 29.32
CA GLU A 350 2.98 22.22 28.21
C GLU A 350 3.65 22.60 26.89
N PRO A 351 3.72 21.66 25.93
CA PRO A 351 4.21 21.92 24.59
C PRO A 351 3.29 22.91 23.84
N PRO A 352 3.85 23.81 23.01
CA PRO A 352 3.07 24.83 22.33
C PRO A 352 2.12 24.23 21.28
N LYS A 353 0.90 24.79 21.19
CA LYS A 353 -0.05 24.44 20.14
C LYS A 353 0.52 24.74 18.75
N PRO A 354 0.29 23.88 17.74
CA PRO A 354 0.58 24.20 16.35
C PRO A 354 -0.12 25.51 15.92
N ARG A 355 0.46 26.23 14.96
CA ARG A 355 -0.21 27.39 14.37
C ARG A 355 -1.52 26.95 13.75
N ASP A 356 -2.63 27.59 14.14
CA ASP A 356 -3.93 27.38 13.52
C ASP A 356 -3.78 27.64 12.01
N ARG A 357 -4.03 26.62 11.19
CA ARG A 357 -4.26 26.81 9.76
C ARG A 357 -5.72 27.21 9.64
N ASP A 358 -5.97 28.45 9.22
CA ASP A 358 -7.32 28.93 8.94
C ASP A 358 -8.01 27.94 7.97
N SER A 359 -8.93 27.14 8.50
CA SER A 359 -9.75 26.24 7.69
C SER A 359 -10.73 27.10 6.91
N SER A 360 -10.41 27.39 5.66
CA SER A 360 -11.28 28.12 4.75
C SER A 360 -12.44 27.21 4.30
N SER A 361 -13.56 27.22 5.00
CA SER A 361 -14.88 26.85 4.42
C SER A 361 -16.07 27.17 5.32
N ASN A 362 -16.18 28.39 5.84
CA ASN A 362 -17.51 28.91 6.17
C ASN A 362 -18.11 29.50 4.90
N ILE A 363 -18.65 28.64 4.05
CA ILE A 363 -19.65 29.07 3.08
C ILE A 363 -20.90 29.33 3.92
N ASP A 364 -21.16 30.60 4.23
CA ASP A 364 -22.40 31.02 4.88
C ASP A 364 -23.58 30.55 4.04
N LYS A 365 -24.30 29.53 4.51
CA LYS A 365 -25.54 29.06 3.85
C LYS A 365 -26.62 30.12 4.08
N GLU A 366 -27.18 30.67 3.00
CA GLU A 366 -28.30 31.62 3.10
C GLU A 366 -29.54 30.94 3.69
N GLU A 367 -30.10 31.51 4.77
CA GLU A 367 -31.34 31.01 5.39
C GLU A 367 -32.58 31.23 4.50
N ILE A 368 -33.48 30.24 4.47
CA ILE A 368 -34.76 30.32 3.74
C ILE A 368 -35.73 31.21 4.52
N LYS A 369 -36.12 32.35 3.92
CA LYS A 369 -36.98 33.37 4.55
C LYS A 369 -38.48 33.18 4.27
N ILE A 370 -38.91 31.95 3.99
CA ILE A 370 -40.32 31.63 3.76
C ILE A 370 -40.94 31.24 5.12
N PRO A 371 -42.04 31.88 5.58
CA PRO A 371 -42.72 31.43 6.79
C PRO A 371 -43.37 30.05 6.61
N PHE A 372 -43.29 29.17 7.61
CA PHE A 372 -43.80 27.79 7.49
C PHE A 372 -45.30 27.70 7.14
N GLY A 373 -46.12 28.63 7.66
CA GLY A 373 -47.56 28.68 7.39
C GLY A 373 -47.95 29.29 6.02
N SER A 374 -46.99 29.79 5.23
CA SER A 374 -47.28 30.43 3.93
C SER A 374 -47.75 29.46 2.85
N TYR A 375 -47.47 28.16 3.01
CA TYR A 375 -47.93 27.10 2.12
C TYR A 375 -48.61 26.02 2.96
N VAL A 376 -49.92 25.84 2.78
CA VAL A 376 -50.65 24.69 3.34
C VAL A 376 -50.21 23.40 2.66
N PRO A 377 -50.44 22.21 3.26
CA PRO A 377 -49.90 20.95 2.73
C PRO A 377 -50.17 20.70 1.25
N GLU A 378 -51.36 21.06 0.76
CA GLU A 378 -51.78 20.85 -0.64
C GLU A 378 -50.96 21.66 -1.66
N TYR A 379 -50.21 22.66 -1.21
CA TYR A 379 -49.29 23.46 -2.03
C TYR A 379 -47.82 23.05 -1.85
N LEU A 380 -47.55 21.82 -1.41
CA LEU A 380 -46.18 21.28 -1.27
C LEU A 380 -45.37 21.41 -2.58
N GLY A 381 -45.99 21.12 -3.73
CA GLY A 381 -45.33 21.25 -5.03
C GLY A 381 -44.87 22.68 -5.33
N ASP A 382 -45.70 23.68 -5.03
CA ASP A 382 -45.37 25.09 -5.22
C ASP A 382 -44.27 25.57 -4.25
N LEU A 383 -44.28 25.08 -3.02
CA LEU A 383 -43.23 25.35 -2.04
C LEU A 383 -41.88 24.80 -2.53
N ILE A 384 -41.85 23.55 -2.98
CA ILE A 384 -40.64 22.89 -3.51
C ILE A 384 -40.11 23.64 -4.74
N GLU A 385 -40.98 24.01 -5.68
CA GLU A 385 -40.61 24.81 -6.86
C GLU A 385 -40.00 26.16 -6.49
N ARG A 386 -40.58 26.83 -5.48
CA ARG A 386 -40.07 28.11 -5.00
C ARG A 386 -38.70 27.97 -4.36
N ILE A 387 -38.52 27.00 -3.45
CA ILE A 387 -37.21 26.74 -2.82
C ILE A 387 -36.17 26.40 -3.89
N ARG A 388 -36.53 25.59 -4.89
CA ARG A 388 -35.63 25.23 -5.99
C ARG A 388 -35.16 26.43 -6.80
N LYS A 389 -36.03 27.41 -7.05
CA LYS A 389 -35.73 28.61 -7.83
C LYS A 389 -35.00 29.70 -7.04
N GLU A 390 -35.40 29.92 -5.80
CA GLU A 390 -34.95 31.06 -4.97
C GLU A 390 -33.84 30.68 -3.98
N TYR A 391 -33.71 29.41 -3.60
CA TYR A 391 -32.95 28.94 -2.44
C TYR A 391 -32.19 27.61 -2.70
N LYS A 392 -31.70 27.42 -3.93
CA LYS A 392 -31.14 26.13 -4.41
C LYS A 392 -30.05 25.51 -3.53
N TYR A 393 -29.27 26.32 -2.80
CA TYR A 393 -28.15 25.89 -1.93
C TYR A 393 -28.33 26.29 -0.46
N SER A 394 -29.56 26.60 -0.05
CA SER A 394 -29.90 27.09 1.30
C SER A 394 -30.11 25.95 2.31
N ASP A 395 -30.52 26.30 3.53
CA ASP A 395 -30.72 25.37 4.65
C ASP A 395 -31.53 24.12 4.29
N SER A 396 -30.86 22.95 4.33
CA SER A 396 -31.45 21.64 4.03
C SER A 396 -32.43 21.15 5.11
N SER A 397 -32.52 21.82 6.26
CA SER A 397 -33.42 21.44 7.34
C SER A 397 -34.82 22.08 7.24
N TYR A 398 -35.01 23.08 6.37
CA TYR A 398 -36.26 23.84 6.28
C TYR A 398 -37.51 22.98 6.04
N LEU A 399 -37.45 22.02 5.12
CA LEU A 399 -38.61 21.16 4.83
C LEU A 399 -38.96 20.23 6.00
N SER A 400 -37.97 19.77 6.76
CA SER A 400 -38.20 19.02 8.00
C SER A 400 -38.91 19.88 9.05
N GLN A 401 -38.48 21.14 9.21
CA GLN A 401 -39.14 22.09 10.13
C GLN A 401 -40.56 22.45 9.67
N TRP A 402 -40.78 22.58 8.35
CA TRP A 402 -42.12 22.79 7.79
C TRP A 402 -43.05 21.61 8.09
N ILE A 403 -42.57 20.36 8.00
CA ILE A 403 -43.33 19.17 8.41
C ILE A 403 -43.69 19.25 9.90
N GLU A 404 -42.71 19.53 10.75
CA GLU A 404 -42.90 19.63 12.21
C GLU A 404 -43.95 20.69 12.58
N HIS A 405 -43.96 21.84 11.90
CA HIS A 405 -44.94 22.90 12.09
C HIS A 405 -46.38 22.40 11.89
N TRP A 406 -46.66 21.76 10.74
CA TRP A 406 -48.00 21.26 10.42
C TRP A 406 -48.41 20.06 11.28
N VAL A 407 -47.45 19.21 11.66
CA VAL A 407 -47.69 18.11 12.61
C VAL A 407 -48.05 18.66 13.99
N GLY A 408 -47.39 19.73 14.45
CA GLY A 408 -47.70 20.44 15.70
C GLY A 408 -49.12 21.02 15.73
N LEU A 409 -49.68 21.36 14.56
CA LEU A 409 -51.07 21.81 14.40
C LEU A 409 -52.08 20.65 14.27
N GLY A 410 -51.64 19.39 14.33
CA GLY A 410 -52.49 18.21 14.21
C GLY A 410 -52.74 17.74 12.77
N GLU A 411 -52.09 18.35 11.78
CA GLU A 411 -52.36 18.13 10.35
C GLU A 411 -51.42 17.10 9.69
N GLY A 412 -50.76 16.27 10.49
CA GLY A 412 -49.74 15.33 10.00
C GLY A 412 -50.24 14.32 8.97
N LEU A 413 -51.52 13.91 9.01
CA LEU A 413 -52.10 13.02 7.99
C LEU A 413 -52.27 13.71 6.63
N ARG A 414 -52.56 15.02 6.60
CA ARG A 414 -52.61 15.81 5.36
C ARG A 414 -51.22 15.94 4.76
N VAL A 415 -50.21 16.21 5.60
CA VAL A 415 -48.80 16.27 5.16
C VAL A 415 -48.38 14.95 4.52
N ILE A 416 -48.69 13.80 5.14
CA ILE A 416 -48.36 12.48 4.57
C ILE A 416 -49.05 12.29 3.21
N ALA A 417 -50.34 12.58 3.10
CA ALA A 417 -51.09 12.39 1.85
C ALA A 417 -50.52 13.23 0.69
N GLU A 418 -50.07 14.46 0.98
CA GLU A 418 -49.48 15.33 -0.04
C GLU A 418 -48.07 14.90 -0.43
N TYR A 419 -47.27 14.37 0.50
CA TYR A 419 -46.05 13.66 0.13
C TYR A 419 -46.37 12.40 -0.69
N GLU A 420 -47.38 11.60 -0.34
CA GLU A 420 -47.78 10.44 -1.15
C GLU A 420 -48.13 10.86 -2.58
N ASN A 421 -48.93 11.92 -2.73
CA ASN A 421 -49.31 12.49 -4.02
C ASN A 421 -48.10 13.00 -4.81
N PHE A 422 -47.19 13.72 -4.16
CA PHE A 422 -46.01 14.29 -4.79
C PHE A 422 -45.07 13.20 -5.37
N PHE A 423 -44.96 12.07 -4.67
CA PHE A 423 -44.15 10.91 -5.09
C PHE A 423 -44.98 9.82 -5.80
N LYS A 424 -46.11 10.15 -6.45
CA LYS A 424 -46.89 9.18 -7.25
C LYS A 424 -46.29 8.92 -8.64
N ASP A 425 -45.71 9.93 -9.25
CA ASP A 425 -45.11 9.88 -10.59
C ASP A 425 -43.58 9.90 -10.43
N ASP A 426 -42.97 8.71 -10.33
CA ASP A 426 -41.55 8.51 -9.98
C ASP A 426 -40.54 8.99 -11.06
N GLU A 427 -41.00 9.52 -12.21
CA GLU A 427 -40.13 9.71 -13.38
C GLU A 427 -39.23 10.96 -13.39
N ASP A 428 -39.47 12.00 -12.57
CA ASP A 428 -38.65 13.23 -12.62
C ASP A 428 -38.61 13.98 -11.28
N LEU A 429 -37.98 13.40 -10.25
CA LEU A 429 -37.77 14.12 -8.99
C LEU A 429 -36.73 15.24 -9.18
N PRO A 430 -37.08 16.51 -8.89
CA PRO A 430 -36.13 17.60 -9.00
C PRO A 430 -35.03 17.46 -7.94
N TYR A 431 -33.77 17.58 -8.35
CA TYR A 431 -32.65 17.65 -7.40
C TYR A 431 -32.78 18.92 -6.53
N LEU A 432 -33.28 18.75 -5.30
CA LEU A 432 -33.42 19.80 -4.30
C LEU A 432 -32.78 19.36 -2.97
N SER A 433 -31.74 20.08 -2.55
CA SER A 433 -31.13 19.97 -1.23
C SER A 433 -32.18 20.32 -0.16
N GLY A 434 -32.61 19.35 0.64
CA GLY A 434 -33.65 19.48 1.67
C GLY A 434 -34.88 18.59 1.47
N LEU A 435 -35.23 18.24 0.21
CA LEU A 435 -36.39 17.38 -0.07
C LEU A 435 -36.10 15.91 0.22
N LYS A 436 -34.87 15.48 -0.01
CA LYS A 436 -34.44 14.10 0.29
C LYS A 436 -34.31 13.91 1.79
N GLU A 437 -33.76 14.92 2.47
CA GLU A 437 -33.54 14.94 3.92
C GLU A 437 -34.85 15.00 4.72
N SER A 438 -35.93 15.53 4.12
CA SER A 438 -37.25 15.58 4.76
C SER A 438 -37.98 14.23 4.75
N LEU A 439 -37.55 13.25 3.94
CA LEU A 439 -38.15 11.91 3.90
C LEU A 439 -38.00 11.17 5.23
N ASP A 440 -36.91 11.40 5.96
CA ASP A 440 -36.75 10.88 7.32
C ASP A 440 -37.81 11.44 8.27
N ALA A 441 -38.11 12.74 8.16
CA ALA A 441 -39.14 13.38 8.97
C ALA A 441 -40.53 12.83 8.63
N ILE A 442 -40.85 12.65 7.35
CA ILE A 442 -42.11 12.02 6.91
C ILE A 442 -42.23 10.59 7.41
N TYR A 443 -41.14 9.81 7.36
CA TYR A 443 -41.11 8.47 7.94
C TYR A 443 -41.48 8.51 9.44
N GLN A 444 -40.88 9.40 10.23
CA GLN A 444 -41.17 9.49 11.66
C GLN A 444 -42.65 9.83 11.92
N VAL A 445 -43.20 10.76 11.14
CA VAL A 445 -44.61 11.18 11.26
C VAL A 445 -45.55 10.04 10.85
N SER A 446 -45.30 9.38 9.73
CA SER A 446 -46.08 8.22 9.27
C SER A 446 -46.01 7.07 10.28
N LYS A 447 -44.83 6.77 10.82
CA LYS A 447 -44.67 5.75 11.87
C LYS A 447 -45.49 6.07 13.11
N LYS A 448 -45.48 7.33 13.56
CA LYS A 448 -46.23 7.79 14.74
C LYS A 448 -47.75 7.76 14.54
N LEU A 449 -48.23 8.19 13.37
CA LEU A 449 -49.67 8.36 13.11
C LEU A 449 -50.35 7.14 12.48
N GLN A 450 -49.60 6.35 11.71
CA GLN A 450 -50.13 5.27 10.86
C GLN A 450 -49.48 3.90 11.14
N GLY A 451 -48.44 3.86 11.98
CA GLY A 451 -47.74 2.64 12.38
C GLY A 451 -46.64 2.18 11.42
N LYS A 452 -45.78 1.28 11.90
CA LYS A 452 -44.56 0.82 11.18
C LYS A 452 -44.83 0.25 9.78
N ARG A 453 -45.95 -0.47 9.60
CA ARG A 453 -46.28 -1.10 8.32
C ARG A 453 -46.53 -0.09 7.20
N ARG A 454 -47.23 1.02 7.50
CA ARG A 454 -47.48 2.09 6.52
C ARG A 454 -46.26 2.98 6.32
N ALA A 455 -45.44 3.16 7.35
CA ALA A 455 -44.21 3.93 7.27
C ALA A 455 -43.11 3.27 6.41
N TYR A 456 -43.20 1.96 6.13
CA TYR A 456 -42.14 1.21 5.44
C TYR A 456 -41.79 1.77 4.05
N VAL A 457 -42.80 2.21 3.29
CA VAL A 457 -42.58 2.82 1.96
C VAL A 457 -41.73 4.09 2.05
N TRP A 458 -41.86 4.85 3.15
CA TRP A 458 -41.08 6.06 3.40
C TRP A 458 -39.64 5.75 3.80
N ALA A 459 -39.40 4.66 4.52
CA ALA A 459 -38.04 4.19 4.79
C ALA A 459 -37.32 3.82 3.49
N LEU A 460 -37.98 3.05 2.61
CA LEU A 460 -37.41 2.69 1.30
C LEU A 460 -37.11 3.92 0.44
N ARG A 461 -38.05 4.86 0.37
CA ARG A 461 -37.86 6.13 -0.35
C ARG A 461 -36.71 6.94 0.24
N SER A 462 -36.59 7.02 1.56
CA SER A 462 -35.48 7.74 2.19
C SER A 462 -34.14 7.10 1.86
N ILE A 463 -34.01 5.77 2.05
CA ILE A 463 -32.77 5.03 1.76
C ILE A 463 -32.30 5.24 0.32
N ARG A 464 -33.23 5.11 -0.64
CA ARG A 464 -32.93 5.26 -2.07
C ARG A 464 -32.62 6.70 -2.46
N ALA A 465 -33.46 7.67 -2.07
CA ALA A 465 -33.31 9.06 -2.47
C ALA A 465 -32.07 9.73 -1.89
N ASN A 466 -31.72 9.37 -0.65
CA ASN A 466 -30.51 9.85 0.03
C ASN A 466 -29.28 8.96 -0.23
N SER A 467 -29.42 7.90 -1.03
CA SER A 467 -28.33 6.98 -1.41
C SER A 467 -27.59 6.43 -0.19
N TYR A 468 -28.30 5.99 0.86
CA TYR A 468 -27.64 5.60 2.12
C TYR A 468 -26.67 4.44 1.99
N TRP A 469 -26.84 3.58 0.99
CA TRP A 469 -25.91 2.50 0.66
C TRP A 469 -24.61 2.98 -0.03
N SER A 470 -24.56 4.24 -0.50
CA SER A 470 -23.40 4.80 -1.19
C SER A 470 -22.26 5.06 -0.22
N ARG A 471 -21.04 4.73 -0.64
CA ARG A 471 -19.79 5.10 0.04
C ARG A 471 -19.57 6.62 0.16
N TYR A 472 -20.21 7.42 -0.69
CA TYR A 472 -20.04 8.88 -0.72
C TYR A 472 -21.02 9.63 0.18
N SER A 473 -21.93 8.91 0.85
CA SER A 473 -22.89 9.52 1.77
C SER A 473 -22.36 9.45 3.21
N GLY A 474 -22.28 10.59 3.88
CA GLY A 474 -21.63 10.71 5.21
C GLY A 474 -22.44 10.16 6.39
N SER A 475 -21.95 10.42 7.61
CA SER A 475 -22.36 9.79 8.88
C SER A 475 -23.87 9.71 9.14
N LYS A 476 -24.65 10.75 8.77
CA LYS A 476 -26.13 10.71 8.89
C LYS A 476 -26.72 9.48 8.19
N SER A 477 -26.15 9.08 7.06
CA SER A 477 -26.61 7.93 6.27
C SER A 477 -26.34 6.60 6.99
N GLU A 478 -25.18 6.48 7.64
CA GLU A 478 -24.83 5.31 8.47
C GLU A 478 -25.76 5.18 9.69
N GLU A 479 -26.05 6.31 10.35
CA GLU A 479 -26.99 6.34 11.47
C GLU A 479 -28.40 5.92 11.02
N MET A 480 -28.87 6.47 9.90
CA MET A 480 -30.23 6.23 9.41
C MET A 480 -30.42 4.83 8.83
N ILE A 481 -29.43 4.26 8.13
CA ILE A 481 -29.51 2.88 7.63
C ILE A 481 -29.56 1.90 8.81
N CYS A 482 -28.75 2.11 9.85
CA CYS A 482 -28.79 1.32 11.09
C CYS A 482 -30.11 1.50 11.84
N TYR A 483 -30.66 2.71 11.84
CA TYR A 483 -31.96 2.98 12.46
C TYR A 483 -33.08 2.19 11.76
N TYR A 484 -33.18 2.22 10.43
CA TYR A 484 -34.18 1.45 9.69
C TYR A 484 -33.98 -0.06 9.85
N ALA A 485 -32.73 -0.51 9.87
CA ALA A 485 -32.36 -1.90 10.16
C ALA A 485 -32.97 -2.37 11.50
N ARG A 486 -32.76 -1.60 12.58
CA ARG A 486 -33.31 -1.92 13.91
C ARG A 486 -34.84 -1.88 13.94
N GLU A 487 -35.45 -0.94 13.23
CA GLU A 487 -36.90 -0.77 13.20
C GLU A 487 -37.64 -1.92 12.50
N TYR A 488 -37.03 -2.46 11.44
CA TYR A 488 -37.55 -3.55 10.61
C TYR A 488 -36.74 -4.84 10.76
N ARG A 489 -36.16 -5.07 11.95
CA ARG A 489 -35.30 -6.21 12.26
C ARG A 489 -35.88 -7.56 11.85
N ASP A 490 -37.18 -7.77 12.04
CA ASP A 490 -37.84 -9.05 11.71
C ASP A 490 -38.03 -9.28 10.20
N ARG A 491 -37.83 -8.25 9.38
CA ARG A 491 -37.99 -8.27 7.90
C ARG A 491 -36.76 -7.65 7.22
N TRP A 492 -35.58 -7.81 7.83
CA TRP A 492 -34.37 -7.15 7.36
C TRP A 492 -33.96 -7.57 5.96
N GLU A 493 -34.15 -8.84 5.58
CA GLU A 493 -33.85 -9.36 4.24
C GLU A 493 -34.72 -8.69 3.17
N GLU A 494 -35.99 -8.46 3.48
CA GLU A 494 -36.92 -7.75 2.61
C GLU A 494 -36.53 -6.27 2.50
N LEU A 495 -36.22 -5.61 3.62
CA LEU A 495 -35.71 -4.23 3.61
C LEU A 495 -34.41 -4.12 2.80
N PHE A 496 -33.52 -5.08 2.93
CA PHE A 496 -32.27 -5.14 2.20
C PHE A 496 -32.52 -5.30 0.70
N ALA A 497 -33.29 -6.31 0.28
CA ALA A 497 -33.62 -6.57 -1.11
C ALA A 497 -34.35 -5.37 -1.75
N ASP A 498 -35.39 -4.86 -1.08
CA ASP A 498 -36.20 -3.74 -1.53
C ASP A 498 -35.40 -2.43 -1.57
N SER A 499 -34.35 -2.25 -0.77
CA SER A 499 -33.58 -0.99 -0.77
C SER A 499 -32.34 -1.01 -1.67
N THR A 500 -31.86 -2.21 -2.04
CA THR A 500 -30.70 -2.40 -2.94
C THR A 500 -31.10 -2.64 -4.40
N HIS A 501 -32.31 -3.15 -4.64
CA HIS A 501 -32.89 -3.32 -5.96
C HIS A 501 -34.03 -2.32 -6.14
N GLY A 502 -34.14 -1.66 -7.28
CA GLY A 502 -35.21 -0.70 -7.51
C GLY A 502 -35.45 -0.42 -8.99
N GLU A 503 -36.73 -0.42 -9.37
CA GLU A 503 -37.14 -0.23 -10.77
C GLU A 503 -37.20 1.27 -11.18
N HIS A 504 -37.28 2.25 -10.27
CA HIS A 504 -37.76 3.60 -10.67
C HIS A 504 -37.21 4.85 -9.93
N LEU A 505 -36.06 4.82 -9.23
CA LEU A 505 -35.47 6.05 -8.68
C LEU A 505 -34.04 6.25 -9.19
N GLN A 506 -33.92 6.70 -10.44
CA GLN A 506 -32.65 7.09 -11.05
C GLN A 506 -32.08 8.34 -10.38
N LEU A 507 -31.10 8.18 -9.50
CA LEU A 507 -30.31 9.29 -9.01
C LEU A 507 -28.82 8.91 -9.03
N ARG A 508 -28.19 9.25 -10.16
CA ARG A 508 -26.79 9.06 -10.61
C ARG A 508 -26.38 7.60 -10.86
N GLY A 509 -26.27 7.27 -12.15
CA GLY A 509 -25.75 6.00 -12.66
C GLY A 509 -26.87 5.08 -13.15
N ASP A 510 -26.61 4.35 -14.24
CA ASP A 510 -27.49 3.29 -14.78
C ASP A 510 -27.40 2.00 -13.93
N GLU A 511 -27.32 2.12 -12.61
CA GLU A 511 -27.13 0.98 -11.72
C GLU A 511 -28.48 0.36 -11.35
N TRP A 512 -28.81 -0.73 -12.03
CA TRP A 512 -29.98 -1.57 -11.74
C TRP A 512 -29.92 -2.24 -10.35
N SER A 513 -28.77 -2.21 -9.68
CA SER A 513 -28.50 -2.78 -8.36
C SER A 513 -27.40 -2.00 -7.66
N ILE A 514 -27.61 -1.67 -6.37
CA ILE A 514 -26.56 -1.08 -5.52
C ILE A 514 -25.80 -2.22 -4.83
N VAL A 515 -24.47 -2.24 -4.96
CA VAL A 515 -23.61 -3.16 -4.19
C VAL A 515 -23.21 -2.47 -2.88
N PRO A 516 -23.75 -2.91 -1.73
CA PRO A 516 -23.48 -2.28 -0.45
C PRO A 516 -22.07 -2.65 0.04
N THR A 517 -21.35 -1.67 0.60
CA THR A 517 -19.96 -1.81 1.06
C THR A 517 -19.90 -2.11 2.57
N SER A 518 -19.04 -1.43 3.33
CA SER A 518 -18.98 -1.46 4.81
C SER A 518 -20.34 -1.26 5.49
N LYS A 519 -21.25 -0.54 4.85
CA LYS A 519 -22.61 -0.30 5.35
C LYS A 519 -23.44 -1.55 5.46
N LEU A 520 -23.16 -2.58 4.66
CA LEU A 520 -23.79 -3.89 4.84
C LEU A 520 -23.41 -4.49 6.19
N VAL A 521 -22.13 -4.40 6.58
CA VAL A 521 -21.64 -4.88 7.87
C VAL A 521 -22.35 -4.13 9.02
N MET A 522 -22.41 -2.80 8.95
CA MET A 522 -23.12 -1.99 9.95
C MET A 522 -24.61 -2.33 10.03
N PHE A 523 -25.27 -2.53 8.88
CA PHE A 523 -26.67 -2.93 8.80
C PHE A 523 -26.91 -4.30 9.44
N LEU A 524 -26.07 -5.29 9.13
CA LEU A 524 -26.14 -6.65 9.66
C LEU A 524 -25.95 -6.67 11.18
N ILE A 525 -24.98 -5.92 11.69
CA ILE A 525 -24.79 -5.70 13.14
C ILE A 525 -26.03 -5.08 13.76
N ALA A 526 -26.60 -4.03 13.12
CA ALA A 526 -27.78 -3.35 13.63
C ALA A 526 -29.01 -4.28 13.72
N VAL A 527 -29.16 -5.24 12.80
CA VAL A 527 -30.20 -6.27 12.86
C VAL A 527 -29.83 -7.48 13.72
N GLY A 528 -28.63 -7.51 14.30
CA GLY A 528 -28.14 -8.59 15.18
C GLY A 528 -27.68 -9.85 14.44
N GLN A 529 -27.42 -9.76 13.14
CA GLN A 529 -26.86 -10.85 12.33
C GLN A 529 -25.32 -10.79 12.38
N ASN A 530 -24.75 -10.96 13.58
CA ASN A 530 -23.33 -10.75 13.85
C ASN A 530 -22.42 -11.75 13.10
N ASP A 531 -22.85 -13.01 12.97
CA ASP A 531 -22.11 -14.03 12.23
C ASP A 531 -22.03 -13.66 10.74
N LEU A 532 -23.14 -13.24 10.14
CA LEU A 532 -23.17 -12.81 8.75
C LEU A 532 -22.37 -11.51 8.54
N ALA A 533 -22.38 -10.59 9.49
CA ALA A 533 -21.53 -9.39 9.45
C ALA A 533 -20.03 -9.75 9.47
N THR A 534 -19.67 -10.76 10.27
CA THR A 534 -18.30 -11.30 10.36
C THR A 534 -17.89 -11.95 9.04
N ASP A 535 -18.77 -12.76 8.44
CA ASP A 535 -18.52 -13.41 7.15
C ASP A 535 -18.34 -12.37 6.03
N VAL A 536 -19.18 -11.34 5.99
CA VAL A 536 -19.07 -10.25 5.00
C VAL A 536 -17.77 -9.48 5.19
N THR A 537 -17.39 -9.15 6.43
CA THR A 537 -16.10 -8.49 6.71
C THR A 537 -14.91 -9.35 6.26
N ASP A 538 -14.94 -10.66 6.51
CA ASP A 538 -13.89 -11.58 6.04
C ASP A 538 -13.81 -11.61 4.50
N VAL A 539 -14.96 -11.62 3.81
CA VAL A 539 -15.00 -11.52 2.34
C VAL A 539 -14.39 -10.21 1.84
N ILE A 540 -14.67 -9.08 2.50
CA ILE A 540 -14.09 -7.77 2.16
C ILE A 540 -12.57 -7.79 2.34
N VAL A 541 -12.06 -8.33 3.45
CA VAL A 541 -10.62 -8.46 3.71
C VAL A 541 -9.95 -9.39 2.69
N ARG A 542 -10.55 -10.55 2.40
CA ARG A 542 -10.04 -11.49 1.36
C ARG A 542 -10.07 -10.89 -0.04
N GLY A 543 -11.10 -10.09 -0.32
CA GLY A 543 -11.20 -9.33 -1.56
C GLY A 543 -9.98 -8.45 -1.73
N LEU A 544 -9.64 -7.68 -0.69
CA LEU A 544 -8.45 -6.84 -0.71
C LEU A 544 -7.16 -7.66 -0.94
N GLU A 545 -6.95 -8.74 -0.18
CA GLU A 545 -5.75 -9.59 -0.31
C GLU A 545 -5.57 -10.12 -1.74
N ARG A 546 -6.67 -10.53 -2.39
CA ARG A 546 -6.66 -11.01 -3.78
C ARG A 546 -6.41 -9.88 -4.77
N ASP A 547 -7.00 -8.72 -4.54
CA ASP A 547 -6.87 -7.58 -5.44
C ASP A 547 -5.42 -7.08 -5.47
N ILE A 548 -4.68 -7.17 -4.36
CA ILE A 548 -3.29 -6.69 -4.27
C ILE A 548 -2.23 -7.79 -4.43
N GLU A 549 -2.61 -9.06 -4.61
CA GLU A 549 -1.68 -10.21 -4.62
C GLU A 549 -0.55 -10.12 -5.67
N HIS A 550 -0.77 -9.34 -6.73
CA HIS A 550 0.19 -9.15 -7.83
C HIS A 550 1.05 -7.89 -7.68
N LEU A 551 0.80 -7.09 -6.65
CA LEU A 551 1.64 -5.95 -6.32
C LEU A 551 2.83 -6.43 -5.48
N PRO A 552 4.03 -5.87 -5.68
CA PRO A 552 5.22 -6.25 -4.94
C PRO A 552 5.21 -5.62 -3.54
N ILE A 553 4.21 -5.97 -2.72
CA ILE A 553 4.05 -5.51 -1.34
C ILE A 553 5.02 -6.28 -0.45
N ARG A 554 5.65 -5.58 0.50
CA ARG A 554 6.58 -6.20 1.44
C ARG A 554 5.88 -7.26 2.30
N GLU A 555 6.63 -8.28 2.68
CA GLU A 555 6.18 -9.19 3.74
C GLU A 555 6.04 -8.45 5.08
N SER A 556 5.29 -9.04 6.01
CA SER A 556 5.08 -8.45 7.33
C SER A 556 6.42 -8.24 8.04
N TYR A 557 6.66 -7.00 8.48
CA TYR A 557 7.82 -6.62 9.29
C TYR A 557 7.62 -6.91 10.78
N TRP A 558 6.51 -7.53 11.16
CA TRP A 558 6.26 -7.92 12.54
C TRP A 558 7.21 -9.02 12.98
N LEU A 559 7.66 -8.90 14.23
CA LEU A 559 8.50 -9.93 14.85
C LEU A 559 7.73 -11.25 14.93
N HIS A 560 8.42 -12.38 14.74
CA HIS A 560 7.78 -13.70 14.88
C HIS A 560 7.09 -13.85 16.25
N ASP A 561 7.80 -13.49 17.31
CA ASP A 561 7.31 -13.54 18.69
C ASP A 561 7.02 -12.13 19.22
N THR A 562 5.87 -11.97 19.87
CA THR A 562 5.55 -10.74 20.61
C THR A 562 6.27 -10.71 21.95
N LYS A 563 6.68 -9.52 22.40
CA LYS A 563 7.17 -9.32 23.77
C LYS A 563 6.11 -9.69 24.81
N SER A 564 6.53 -10.32 25.92
CA SER A 564 5.61 -10.67 27.00
C SER A 564 5.11 -9.41 27.71
N LYS A 565 3.92 -9.50 28.32
CA LYS A 565 3.26 -8.36 28.97
C LYS A 565 4.11 -7.74 30.10
N GLU A 566 4.95 -8.53 30.74
CA GLU A 566 5.79 -8.13 31.86
C GLU A 566 6.95 -7.20 31.44
N VAL A 567 7.49 -7.37 30.23
CA VAL A 567 8.61 -6.58 29.73
C VAL A 567 8.24 -5.67 28.57
N TRP A 568 7.04 -5.80 28.00
CA TRP A 568 6.60 -5.06 26.81
C TRP A 568 6.86 -3.55 26.91
N ALA A 569 6.44 -2.90 28.00
CA ALA A 569 6.62 -1.46 28.18
C ALA A 569 8.11 -1.09 28.35
N PHE A 570 8.90 -1.97 28.97
CA PHE A 570 10.34 -1.77 29.13
C PHE A 570 11.07 -1.92 27.80
N SER A 571 10.78 -2.96 27.01
CA SER A 571 11.27 -3.10 25.63
C SER A 571 10.91 -1.88 24.78
N PHE A 572 9.69 -1.37 24.95
CA PHE A 572 9.24 -0.15 24.27
C PHE A 572 10.07 1.07 24.69
N LEU A 573 10.29 1.28 25.99
CA LEU A 573 11.13 2.36 26.52
C LEU A 573 12.56 2.29 25.95
N LEU A 574 13.14 1.09 25.89
CA LEU A 574 14.46 0.88 25.29
C LEU A 574 14.48 1.33 23.83
N LYS A 575 13.48 0.93 23.02
CA LYS A 575 13.40 1.38 21.62
C LYS A 575 13.10 2.89 21.52
N PHE A 576 12.23 3.42 22.37
CA PHE A 576 11.88 4.85 22.44
C PHE A 576 13.06 5.73 22.86
N TYR A 577 14.06 5.20 23.57
CA TYR A 577 15.29 5.93 23.90
C TYR A 577 16.06 6.43 22.66
N GLN A 578 15.82 5.85 21.49
CA GLN A 578 16.39 6.32 20.22
C GLN A 578 15.73 7.62 19.70
N TRP A 579 14.66 8.10 20.33
CA TRP A 579 13.95 9.32 19.96
C TRP A 579 14.90 10.53 19.90
N PRO A 580 14.86 11.39 18.86
CA PRO A 580 15.92 12.38 18.63
C PRO A 580 15.94 13.56 19.63
N ASP A 581 14.84 13.82 20.34
CA ASP A 581 14.77 14.91 21.31
C ASP A 581 15.59 14.59 22.58
N LYS A 582 16.61 15.40 22.87
CA LYS A 582 17.55 15.18 23.98
C LYS A 582 16.88 15.23 25.37
N ALA A 583 15.85 16.06 25.54
CA ALA A 583 15.16 16.17 26.82
C ALA A 583 14.28 14.94 27.06
N VAL A 584 13.61 14.47 26.02
CA VAL A 584 12.87 13.18 26.00
C VAL A 584 13.82 12.01 26.23
N LYS A 585 14.97 11.94 25.55
CA LYS A 585 15.99 10.90 25.79
C LYS A 585 16.43 10.86 27.25
N LYS A 586 16.76 12.03 27.83
CA LYS A 586 17.19 12.10 29.23
C LYS A 586 16.11 11.58 30.19
N LYS A 587 14.85 11.98 29.98
CA LYS A 587 13.74 11.49 30.81
C LYS A 587 13.56 9.98 30.67
N THR A 588 13.66 9.48 29.44
CA THR A 588 13.56 8.05 29.11
C THR A 588 14.68 7.25 29.78
N ALA A 589 15.93 7.71 29.74
CA ALA A 589 17.05 7.07 30.45
C ALA A 589 16.82 6.99 31.96
N MET A 590 16.33 8.07 32.58
CA MET A 590 16.00 8.09 34.00
C MET A 590 14.91 7.07 34.36
N LYS A 591 13.87 6.95 33.52
CA LYS A 591 12.79 5.95 33.71
C LYS A 591 13.29 4.52 33.52
N ILE A 592 14.13 4.26 32.51
CA ILE A 592 14.77 2.95 32.31
C ILE A 592 15.58 2.57 33.55
N ALA A 593 16.42 3.46 34.07
CA ALA A 593 17.22 3.21 35.27
C ALA A 593 16.35 2.93 36.51
N GLN A 594 15.28 3.70 36.71
CA GLN A 594 14.33 3.49 37.79
C GLN A 594 13.62 2.13 37.71
N ILE A 595 13.27 1.66 36.51
CA ILE A 595 12.65 0.33 36.33
C ILE A 595 13.66 -0.77 36.66
N ILE A 596 14.93 -0.61 36.25
CA ILE A 596 16.02 -1.55 36.56
C ILE A 596 16.25 -1.65 38.08
N ASP A 597 16.28 -0.53 38.80
CA ASP A 597 16.48 -0.48 40.26
C ASP A 597 15.38 -1.18 41.09
N ASN A 598 14.23 -1.42 40.46
CA ASN A 598 13.05 -2.03 41.05
C ASN A 598 12.67 -3.37 40.37
N ASP A 599 13.55 -3.94 39.53
CA ASP A 599 13.30 -5.22 38.86
C ASP A 599 13.60 -6.42 39.76
N ASP A 600 12.74 -6.65 40.74
CA ASP A 600 12.84 -7.80 41.66
C ASP A 600 12.77 -9.16 40.93
N SER A 601 12.19 -9.19 39.73
CA SER A 601 12.02 -10.39 38.90
C SER A 601 13.24 -10.75 38.06
N GLY A 602 14.12 -9.76 37.80
CA GLY A 602 15.25 -9.85 36.87
C GLY A 602 14.86 -9.96 35.39
N LEU A 603 13.58 -9.76 35.04
CA LEU A 603 13.10 -9.86 33.65
C LEU A 603 13.50 -8.63 32.82
N CYS A 604 13.34 -7.42 33.35
CA CYS A 604 13.77 -6.19 32.69
C CYS A 604 15.29 -6.15 32.53
N ARG A 605 16.04 -6.64 33.53
CA ARG A 605 17.50 -6.77 33.44
C ARG A 605 17.93 -7.65 32.27
N LYS A 606 17.30 -8.82 32.11
CA LYS A 606 17.56 -9.72 30.97
C LYS A 606 17.20 -9.05 29.65
N GLU A 607 16.05 -8.37 29.58
CA GLU A 607 15.62 -7.66 28.38
C GLU A 607 16.60 -6.52 28.01
N PHE A 608 17.16 -5.82 28.99
CA PHE A 608 18.21 -4.81 28.77
C PHE A 608 19.46 -5.44 28.15
N ILE A 609 19.91 -6.58 28.68
CA ILE A 609 21.06 -7.33 28.17
C ILE A 609 20.82 -7.80 26.73
N GLU A 610 19.65 -8.35 26.43
CA GLU A 610 19.28 -8.76 25.07
C GLU A 610 19.23 -7.56 24.11
N CYS A 611 18.77 -6.40 24.59
CA CYS A 611 18.85 -5.16 23.82
C CYS A 611 20.30 -4.80 23.48
N ILE A 612 21.21 -4.80 24.46
CA ILE A 612 22.65 -4.51 24.24
C ILE A 612 23.26 -5.43 23.17
N LYS A 613 22.97 -6.74 23.22
CA LYS A 613 23.45 -7.74 22.23
C LYS A 613 23.03 -7.40 20.80
N SER A 614 21.83 -6.84 20.65
CA SER A 614 21.22 -6.55 19.35
C SER A 614 21.65 -5.21 18.73
N LEU A 615 22.40 -4.37 19.46
CA LEU A 615 22.74 -3.04 18.99
C LEU A 615 23.71 -3.08 17.80
N PRO A 616 23.49 -2.24 16.75
CA PRO A 616 24.17 -2.39 15.47
C PRO A 616 25.61 -1.86 15.46
N ASN A 617 26.00 -1.05 16.45
CA ASN A 617 27.31 -0.43 16.50
C ASN A 617 27.74 -0.08 17.94
N GLU A 618 29.05 0.15 18.10
CA GLU A 618 29.70 0.47 19.37
C GLU A 618 29.13 1.73 20.04
N MET A 619 28.86 2.79 19.28
CA MET A 619 28.33 4.04 19.84
C MET A 619 26.97 3.84 20.48
N SER A 620 26.10 3.04 19.85
CA SER A 620 24.81 2.66 20.43
C SER A 620 24.99 1.85 21.72
N VAL A 621 25.89 0.88 21.74
CA VAL A 621 26.19 0.09 22.96
C VAL A 621 26.61 0.99 24.11
N VAL A 622 27.54 1.89 23.84
CA VAL A 622 28.02 2.89 24.81
C VAL A 622 26.88 3.79 25.30
N GLU A 623 26.04 4.28 24.39
CA GLU A 623 24.90 5.15 24.74
C GLU A 623 23.94 4.45 25.70
N TYR A 624 23.60 3.18 25.44
CA TYR A 624 22.69 2.42 26.30
C TYR A 624 23.35 2.05 27.63
N LEU A 625 24.60 1.61 27.64
CA LEU A 625 25.31 1.29 28.89
C LEU A 625 25.49 2.51 29.79
N SER A 626 25.56 3.72 29.22
CA SER A 626 25.61 4.96 30.01
C SER A 626 24.36 5.17 30.89
N ILE A 627 23.23 4.53 30.56
CA ILE A 627 22.02 4.54 31.40
C ILE A 627 22.32 3.92 32.77
N LEU A 628 23.23 2.95 32.85
CA LEU A 628 23.61 2.29 34.11
C LEU A 628 24.29 3.25 35.10
N GLN A 629 24.82 4.38 34.65
CA GLN A 629 25.35 5.42 35.54
C GLN A 629 24.24 6.10 36.37
N LEU A 630 22.98 5.95 35.96
CA LEU A 630 21.80 6.48 36.65
C LEU A 630 21.16 5.45 37.59
N VAL A 631 21.62 4.20 37.58
CA VAL A 631 21.10 3.10 38.40
C VAL A 631 21.75 3.17 39.77
N GLU A 632 20.95 3.20 40.84
CA GLU A 632 21.45 3.33 42.21
C GLU A 632 21.93 1.99 42.79
N LYS A 633 21.27 0.89 42.42
CA LYS A 633 21.60 -0.46 42.86
C LYS A 633 22.19 -1.23 41.68
N ASN A 634 23.49 -1.47 41.70
CA ASN A 634 24.11 -2.27 40.65
C ASN A 634 23.62 -3.74 40.74
N HIS A 635 22.70 -4.10 39.84
CA HIS A 635 22.06 -5.41 39.76
C HIS A 635 22.66 -6.31 38.67
N PHE A 636 23.69 -5.84 37.95
CA PHE A 636 24.29 -6.54 36.83
C PHE A 636 25.59 -7.24 37.22
N ASP A 637 25.80 -8.42 36.64
CA ASP A 637 27.07 -9.11 36.70
C ASP A 637 28.01 -8.57 35.59
N ALA A 638 29.27 -8.33 35.95
CA ALA A 638 30.25 -7.74 35.04
C ALA A 638 30.52 -8.65 33.83
N ASP A 639 30.64 -9.96 34.07
CA ASP A 639 30.96 -10.93 33.03
C ASP A 639 29.75 -11.09 32.09
N GLU A 640 28.53 -11.13 32.64
CA GLU A 640 27.28 -11.16 31.85
C GLU A 640 27.15 -9.95 30.91
N LEU A 641 27.48 -8.74 31.38
CA LEU A 641 27.47 -7.53 30.55
C LEU A 641 28.58 -7.54 29.50
N ILE A 642 29.78 -8.00 29.83
CA ILE A 642 30.90 -8.08 28.88
C ILE A 642 30.58 -9.07 27.76
N GLU A 643 30.07 -10.26 28.09
CA GLU A 643 29.66 -11.27 27.10
C GLU A 643 28.53 -10.78 26.18
N ALA A 644 27.67 -9.89 26.68
CA ALA A 644 26.57 -9.33 25.92
C ALA A 644 27.00 -8.24 24.92
N VAL A 645 28.19 -7.66 25.07
CA VAL A 645 28.61 -6.54 24.22
C VAL A 645 29.19 -7.05 22.90
N PRO A 646 28.61 -6.68 21.75
CA PRO A 646 29.10 -7.13 20.43
C PRO A 646 30.36 -6.40 19.94
N PHE A 647 30.72 -5.26 20.56
CA PHE A 647 31.85 -4.43 20.14
C PHE A 647 32.67 -3.94 21.34
N HIS A 648 33.97 -4.25 21.36
CA HIS A 648 34.87 -3.86 22.44
C HIS A 648 35.74 -2.67 22.05
N SER A 649 35.92 -1.70 22.97
CA SER A 649 36.73 -0.51 22.70
C SER A 649 37.31 0.13 23.97
N LEU A 650 38.22 1.09 23.78
CA LEU A 650 38.77 1.90 24.86
C LEU A 650 37.68 2.72 25.56
N PHE A 651 36.70 3.24 24.82
CA PHE A 651 35.60 4.01 25.40
C PHE A 651 34.73 3.12 26.29
N LEU A 652 34.43 1.91 25.81
CA LEU A 652 33.70 0.92 26.58
C LEU A 652 34.45 0.52 27.85
N LYS A 653 35.77 0.30 27.76
CA LYS A 653 36.61 0.01 28.94
C LYS A 653 36.45 1.11 30.01
N TYR A 654 36.59 2.38 29.62
CA TYR A 654 36.44 3.49 30.56
C TYR A 654 35.04 3.57 31.15
N LEU A 655 34.00 3.27 30.37
CA LEU A 655 32.63 3.23 30.88
C LEU A 655 32.43 2.09 31.89
N PHE A 656 32.95 0.89 31.63
CA PHE A 656 32.89 -0.21 32.59
C PHE A 656 33.65 0.11 33.88
N GLU A 657 34.82 0.72 33.78
CA GLU A 657 35.59 1.18 34.96
C GLU A 657 34.81 2.22 35.77
N ASP A 658 34.13 3.17 35.11
CA ASP A 658 33.30 4.18 35.76
C ASP A 658 32.04 3.58 36.43
N LEU A 659 31.48 2.53 35.83
CA LEU A 659 30.39 1.72 36.41
C LEU A 659 30.87 0.79 37.54
N GLY A 660 32.18 0.76 37.83
CA GLY A 660 32.77 -0.06 38.90
C GLY A 660 33.00 -1.53 38.53
N PHE A 661 32.99 -1.87 37.25
CA PHE A 661 33.24 -3.22 36.74
C PHE A 661 34.72 -3.40 36.33
N TYR A 662 35.22 -4.63 36.47
CA TYR A 662 36.52 -5.03 35.93
C TYR A 662 36.38 -5.36 34.45
N TYR A 663 37.27 -4.84 33.61
CA TYR A 663 37.28 -5.08 32.17
C TYR A 663 38.63 -5.68 31.75
N ASP A 664 38.65 -6.93 31.25
CA ASP A 664 39.88 -7.60 30.80
C ASP A 664 40.39 -6.98 29.48
N GLU A 665 41.66 -6.57 29.46
CA GLU A 665 42.33 -6.02 28.27
C GLU A 665 42.44 -7.03 27.12
N LYS A 666 42.27 -8.34 27.38
CA LYS A 666 42.20 -9.36 26.33
C LYS A 666 40.98 -9.19 25.42
N ASN A 667 39.84 -8.75 25.95
CA ASN A 667 38.63 -8.50 25.16
C ASN A 667 38.81 -7.36 24.15
N LEU A 668 39.68 -6.39 24.48
CA LEU A 668 40.12 -5.37 23.53
C LEU A 668 40.97 -6.02 22.42
N ALA A 669 41.99 -6.80 22.80
CA ALA A 669 42.94 -7.41 21.87
C ALA A 669 42.26 -8.34 20.84
N ASP A 670 41.32 -9.18 21.29
CA ASP A 670 40.62 -10.13 20.43
C ASP A 670 39.73 -9.42 19.39
N SER A 671 39.07 -8.30 19.76
CA SER A 671 38.25 -7.52 18.83
C SER A 671 39.05 -6.81 17.71
N TYR A 672 40.30 -6.42 18.01
CA TYR A 672 41.21 -5.81 17.02
C TYR A 672 41.88 -6.86 16.13
N LEU A 673 42.01 -8.11 16.60
CA LEU A 673 42.60 -9.22 15.85
C LEU A 673 41.59 -9.88 14.89
N ASP A 674 40.32 -10.04 15.29
CA ASP A 674 39.29 -10.67 14.43
C ASP A 674 38.95 -9.85 13.17
N LYS A 675 39.08 -8.52 13.23
CA LYS A 675 38.89 -7.63 12.06
C LYS A 675 40.07 -7.63 11.08
N SER A 676 41.20 -8.26 11.42
CA SER A 676 42.37 -8.35 10.53
C SER A 676 42.28 -9.47 9.48
N ILE A 677 41.28 -10.36 9.57
CA ILE A 677 41.11 -11.50 8.65
C ILE A 677 40.25 -11.14 7.41
N TYR A 678 39.52 -10.03 7.43
CA TYR A 678 38.65 -9.59 6.32
C TYR A 678 39.29 -8.60 5.32
N TRP A 679 40.62 -8.40 5.40
CA TRP A 679 41.39 -7.56 4.45
C TRP A 679 42.52 -8.35 3.77
N ASN A 680 42.21 -9.52 3.19
CA ASN A 680 43.09 -10.21 2.23
C ASN A 680 42.30 -10.68 1.01
#